data_AF-A0A136MRG5-F1
#
_entry.id   AF-A0A136MRG5-F1
#
_cell.length_a   1.000
_cell.length_b   1.000
_cell.length_c   1.000
_cell.angle_alpha   90.00
_cell.angle_beta   90.00
_cell.angle_gamma   90.00
#
_symmetry.space_group_name_H-M   'P 1'
#
loop_
_entity.id
_entity.type
_entity.pdbx_description
1 polymer ?
#
loop_
_entity_poly.entity_id
_entity_poly.type
_entity_poly.pdbx_seq_one_letter_code
_entity_poly.pdbx_strand_id
1 'polypeptide(L)'
;MKDYQPLSIALYANIDNRAAEDEREFPTGDQLYHGLPFQIGDGKGMMAGFGQSIRMEPAELTVGMKVRTVTFAHRLIDSNFHQGGTPIGETCASYVFAFEDGETEEVAIRERFEIGSIPIPWGHWPLLARPEVQEGLHPRYEGKWSEAGVRQLETTHPWAQFFYLWYWINPHPDKELKKITIVPKGPRFYIAGVTLGFLDEDPLTRSARRPVKVSLLRPEDQQRQGDLDIEVDRGVATYPYSLPRQSQGEFIEDFHRGWGQEMNHTIHPSYVEIAANPSARVTVKHGGEELGAVSWGEVEARGTAISEDRVKIELVDPGRNWVHTTVVDDHTGKPIPCRIHFRSPEGIPYQPHGHHPHVNSNNGTWHIDIGGDVRLGQITYAYIQGECQGWLPRGEVLVDVARGYEYEPLRTQVQIEPGQQELTLRLKRLADMRKDRYFSGDTHVHFISTQGAHLEASAEGVHVVNLLQSQWGHLFTSTEEFTGEPSVSRDGETIVYATQENRQHLLGHLTLLGVKKPIMPWCSGGPDEADLGGNLEATLSRWADDCHKQGGTVIIPHIPTPNGEPAALIATGRADAVEFLIHSEYIHKEYYRYLNLRLSTSAGWRNRQDVLWSSDRSVPDLCSYSGRSGIFL
;
A
#
# COMPACT_ATOMS: atom_id res chain seq x y z
N MET A 1 -25.22 15.23 28.52
CA MET A 1 -24.36 14.27 29.25
C MET A 1 -23.10 14.09 28.42
N LYS A 2 -21.92 13.88 29.00
CA LYS A 2 -20.75 13.48 28.20
C LYS A 2 -21.02 12.08 27.62
N ASP A 3 -20.53 11.77 26.43
CA ASP A 3 -20.72 10.45 25.78
C ASP A 3 -20.14 9.31 26.62
N TYR A 4 -18.99 9.59 27.24
CA TYR A 4 -18.24 8.69 28.10
C TYR A 4 -17.69 9.47 29.31
N GLN A 5 -17.56 8.80 30.46
CA GLN A 5 -17.05 9.42 31.69
C GLN A 5 -16.16 8.44 32.48
N PRO A 6 -14.94 8.84 32.87
CA PRO A 6 -14.12 8.06 33.79
C PRO A 6 -14.80 7.85 35.15
N LEU A 7 -14.64 6.65 35.70
CA LEU A 7 -15.02 6.29 37.06
C LEU A 7 -13.76 6.15 37.91
N SER A 8 -13.69 6.89 39.01
CA SER A 8 -12.48 6.88 39.85
C SER A 8 -12.30 5.54 40.57
N ILE A 9 -11.08 5.01 40.48
CA ILE A 9 -10.64 3.82 41.23
C ILE A 9 -9.75 4.16 42.43
N ALA A 10 -9.53 5.46 42.71
CA ALA A 10 -8.50 5.93 43.63
C ALA A 10 -8.63 5.37 45.06
N LEU A 11 -9.85 5.10 45.54
CA LEU A 11 -10.09 4.50 46.85
C LEU A 11 -9.42 3.12 47.01
N TYR A 12 -9.24 2.40 45.90
CA TYR A 12 -8.71 1.06 45.87
C TYR A 12 -7.26 1.00 45.41
N ALA A 13 -6.65 2.13 45.11
CA ALA A 13 -5.28 2.23 44.63
C ALA A 13 -4.28 1.77 45.71
N ASN A 14 -3.57 0.67 45.47
CA ASN A 14 -2.71 0.00 46.45
C ASN A 14 -1.48 -0.68 45.83
N ILE A 15 -1.35 -0.70 44.50
CA ILE A 15 -0.22 -1.29 43.80
C ILE A 15 0.43 -0.26 42.89
N ASP A 16 1.76 -0.23 42.87
CA ASP A 16 2.50 0.63 41.95
C ASP A 16 2.70 -0.06 40.59
N ASN A 17 3.20 0.70 39.64
CA ASN A 17 3.37 0.30 38.27
C ASN A 17 4.56 -0.66 38.03
N ARG A 18 5.45 -0.83 39.01
CA ARG A 18 6.59 -1.76 38.98
C ARG A 18 6.23 -3.16 39.47
N ALA A 19 4.97 -3.38 39.85
CA ALA A 19 4.55 -4.67 40.37
C ALA A 19 4.50 -5.79 39.32
N ALA A 20 4.52 -5.45 38.02
CA ALA A 20 4.75 -6.44 36.97
C ALA A 20 6.25 -6.59 36.69
N GLU A 21 6.66 -7.80 36.33
CA GLU A 21 8.07 -8.17 36.08
C GLU A 21 8.72 -7.42 34.90
N ASP A 22 7.95 -6.61 34.16
CA ASP A 22 8.40 -5.89 32.97
C ASP A 22 8.96 -4.48 33.22
N GLU A 23 8.89 -3.97 34.45
CA GLU A 23 9.37 -2.65 34.89
C GLU A 23 8.99 -1.46 33.99
N ARG A 24 7.91 -1.57 33.18
CA ARG A 24 7.51 -0.50 32.26
C ARG A 24 6.99 0.72 33.03
N GLU A 25 7.26 1.92 32.52
CA GLU A 25 6.64 3.14 33.05
C GLU A 25 5.29 3.37 32.36
N PHE A 26 4.21 3.36 33.15
CA PHE A 26 2.84 3.44 32.66
C PHE A 26 2.36 4.90 32.60
N PRO A 27 1.58 5.28 31.58
CA PRO A 27 0.88 6.57 31.58
C PRO A 27 -0.11 6.63 32.76
N THR A 28 -0.19 7.79 33.43
CA THR A 28 -1.07 8.02 34.59
C THR A 28 -1.96 9.25 34.37
N GLY A 29 -3.02 9.38 35.16
CA GLY A 29 -3.95 10.51 35.03
C GLY A 29 -4.88 10.37 33.83
N ASP A 30 -5.27 11.50 33.23
CA ASP A 30 -6.21 11.52 32.12
C ASP A 30 -5.57 10.97 30.84
N GLN A 31 -6.15 9.88 30.30
CA GLN A 31 -5.68 9.20 29.10
C GLN A 31 -6.84 8.95 28.14
N LEU A 32 -6.53 8.83 26.85
CA LEU A 32 -7.48 8.45 25.81
C LEU A 32 -7.03 7.15 25.16
N TYR A 33 -7.88 6.12 25.22
CA TYR A 33 -7.67 4.86 24.52
C TYR A 33 -8.88 4.57 23.64
N HIS A 34 -8.67 4.37 22.33
CA HIS A 34 -9.75 4.22 21.35
C HIS A 34 -10.76 5.39 21.34
N GLY A 35 -10.34 6.59 21.74
CA GLY A 35 -11.21 7.75 21.91
C GLY A 35 -12.02 7.77 23.21
N LEU A 36 -11.86 6.77 24.07
CA LEU A 36 -12.53 6.68 25.37
C LEU A 36 -11.69 7.34 26.46
N PRO A 37 -12.27 8.24 27.28
CA PRO A 37 -11.55 8.88 28.37
C PRO A 37 -11.40 7.93 29.55
N PHE A 38 -10.17 7.77 30.05
CA PHE A 38 -9.86 7.04 31.29
C PHE A 38 -9.14 7.97 32.26
N GLN A 39 -9.38 7.77 33.55
CA GLN A 39 -8.52 8.29 34.61
C GLN A 39 -7.68 7.11 35.13
N ILE A 40 -6.41 7.05 34.73
CA ILE A 40 -5.52 5.95 35.05
C ILE A 40 -4.89 6.14 36.43
N GLY A 41 -5.17 5.17 37.30
CA GLY A 41 -4.73 5.14 38.69
C GLY A 41 -5.39 6.21 39.55
N ASP A 42 -4.67 6.62 40.59
CA ASP A 42 -5.04 7.70 41.52
C ASP A 42 -4.45 9.08 41.12
N GLY A 43 -3.82 9.17 39.95
CA GLY A 43 -3.07 10.35 39.50
C GLY A 43 -1.69 10.52 40.15
N LYS A 44 -1.27 9.59 41.03
CA LYS A 44 0.05 9.55 41.69
C LYS A 44 0.84 8.28 41.36
N GLY A 45 0.34 7.47 40.43
CA GLY A 45 1.02 6.25 39.96
C GLY A 45 0.57 4.95 40.62
N MET A 46 -0.49 4.97 41.44
CA MET A 46 -1.04 3.77 42.07
C MET A 46 -2.31 3.29 41.35
N MET A 47 -2.43 1.98 41.16
CA MET A 47 -3.58 1.31 40.54
C MET A 47 -4.31 0.43 41.55
N ALA A 48 -5.53 -0.03 41.20
CA ALA A 48 -6.31 -0.92 42.04
C ALA A 48 -5.88 -2.38 41.81
N GLY A 49 -5.02 -2.90 42.69
CA GLY A 49 -4.47 -4.24 42.66
C GLY A 49 -5.29 -5.25 43.47
N PHE A 50 -5.33 -6.47 42.95
CA PHE A 50 -6.15 -7.58 43.45
C PHE A 50 -5.44 -8.92 43.30
N GLY A 51 -5.91 -9.92 44.05
CA GLY A 51 -5.41 -11.29 44.00
C GLY A 51 -4.49 -11.62 45.18
N GLN A 52 -3.90 -12.82 45.12
CA GLN A 52 -3.04 -13.36 46.18
C GLN A 52 -1.93 -12.37 46.55
N SER A 53 -1.73 -12.18 47.85
CA SER A 53 -0.71 -11.29 48.42
C SER A 53 -0.88 -9.79 48.11
N ILE A 54 -1.99 -9.36 47.48
CA ILE A 54 -2.30 -7.94 47.22
C ILE A 54 -3.59 -7.54 47.96
N ARG A 55 -4.74 -8.09 47.54
CA ARG A 55 -6.06 -7.86 48.15
C ARG A 55 -7.00 -8.97 47.70
N MET A 56 -7.58 -9.68 48.66
CA MET A 56 -8.59 -10.72 48.40
C MET A 56 -10.01 -10.27 48.75
N GLU A 57 -10.15 -9.16 49.47
CA GLU A 57 -11.41 -8.55 49.84
C GLU A 57 -12.09 -7.92 48.61
N PRO A 58 -13.42 -8.07 48.46
CA PRO A 58 -14.16 -7.38 47.41
C PRO A 58 -14.03 -5.85 47.48
N ALA A 59 -13.92 -5.19 46.34
CA ALA A 59 -13.92 -3.74 46.21
C ALA A 59 -15.21 -3.23 45.55
N GLU A 60 -15.80 -2.15 46.05
CA GLU A 60 -17.07 -1.59 45.57
C GLU A 60 -16.87 -0.21 44.93
N LEU A 61 -17.02 -0.13 43.61
CA LEU A 61 -17.03 1.13 42.87
C LEU A 61 -18.48 1.67 42.82
N THR A 62 -18.71 2.85 43.39
CA THR A 62 -20.03 3.50 43.36
C THR A 62 -20.27 4.15 42.00
N VAL A 63 -21.42 3.90 41.38
CA VAL A 63 -21.77 4.44 40.07
C VAL A 63 -22.92 5.45 40.20
N GLY A 64 -24.12 4.99 40.59
CA GLY A 64 -25.29 5.85 40.84
C GLY A 64 -25.83 6.54 39.58
N MET A 65 -25.72 5.90 38.42
CA MET A 65 -26.14 6.46 37.13
C MET A 65 -26.67 5.36 36.20
N LYS A 66 -27.54 5.74 35.25
CA LYS A 66 -27.90 4.88 34.12
C LYS A 66 -26.73 4.85 33.14
N VAL A 67 -26.27 3.66 32.81
CA VAL A 67 -25.13 3.44 31.89
C VAL A 67 -25.51 2.39 30.87
N ARG A 68 -24.94 2.49 29.67
CA ARG A 68 -25.11 1.46 28.62
C ARG A 68 -23.94 0.49 28.59
N THR A 69 -22.74 0.99 28.84
CA THR A 69 -21.53 0.16 28.89
C THR A 69 -20.62 0.57 30.05
N VAL A 70 -19.79 -0.37 30.49
CA VAL A 70 -18.70 -0.12 31.44
C VAL A 70 -17.44 -0.75 30.88
N THR A 71 -16.43 0.06 30.58
CA THR A 71 -15.14 -0.39 30.01
C THR A 71 -14.06 -0.36 31.07
N PHE A 72 -13.29 -1.44 31.18
CA PHE A 72 -12.21 -1.63 32.13
C PHE A 72 -10.88 -1.68 31.38
N ALA A 73 -9.90 -0.90 31.85
CA ALA A 73 -8.51 -1.08 31.49
C ALA A 73 -7.84 -1.92 32.59
N HIS A 74 -7.50 -3.17 32.30
CA HIS A 74 -6.95 -4.10 33.28
C HIS A 74 -5.93 -5.08 32.67
N ARG A 75 -5.06 -5.64 33.50
CA ARG A 75 -4.17 -6.74 33.09
C ARG A 75 -3.84 -7.68 34.24
N LEU A 76 -3.45 -8.90 33.89
CA LEU A 76 -2.80 -9.82 34.81
C LEU A 76 -1.37 -9.35 35.10
N ILE A 77 -0.93 -9.52 36.34
CA ILE A 77 0.44 -9.24 36.78
C ILE A 77 1.34 -10.42 36.44
N ASP A 78 0.85 -11.64 36.67
CA ASP A 78 1.51 -12.89 36.40
C ASP A 78 0.57 -13.88 35.68
N SER A 79 1.17 -14.80 34.92
CA SER A 79 0.45 -15.83 34.18
C SER A 79 1.28 -17.11 34.14
N ASN A 80 0.65 -18.23 34.51
CA ASN A 80 1.24 -19.57 34.39
C ASN A 80 0.82 -20.26 33.08
N PHE A 81 0.12 -19.56 32.19
CA PHE A 81 -0.42 -20.10 30.95
C PHE A 81 0.66 -20.78 30.09
N HIS A 82 1.80 -20.09 29.89
CA HIS A 82 2.91 -20.60 29.09
C HIS A 82 3.75 -21.68 29.79
N GLN A 83 3.56 -21.85 31.09
CA GLN A 83 4.27 -22.85 31.90
C GLN A 83 3.49 -24.18 31.96
N GLY A 84 2.36 -24.29 31.25
CA GLY A 84 1.51 -25.49 31.23
C GLY A 84 0.71 -25.70 32.52
N GLY A 85 0.69 -24.71 33.41
CA GLY A 85 0.09 -24.81 34.74
C GLY A 85 -1.40 -24.48 34.81
N THR A 86 -1.96 -23.87 33.77
CA THR A 86 -3.31 -23.26 33.83
C THR A 86 -4.19 -23.67 32.64
N PRO A 87 -5.44 -24.14 32.86
CA PRO A 87 -6.42 -24.32 31.79
C PRO A 87 -6.77 -23.00 31.11
N ILE A 88 -7.04 -23.04 29.79
CA ILE A 88 -7.58 -21.87 29.07
C ILE A 88 -8.87 -21.40 29.75
N GLY A 89 -8.94 -20.11 30.08
CA GLY A 89 -10.12 -19.52 30.72
C GLY A 89 -10.18 -19.67 32.24
N GLU A 90 -9.05 -19.86 32.93
CA GLU A 90 -9.00 -19.75 34.39
C GLU A 90 -9.62 -18.43 34.84
N THR A 91 -10.50 -18.49 35.85
CA THR A 91 -11.22 -17.32 36.36
C THR A 91 -10.32 -16.54 37.30
N CYS A 92 -9.99 -15.30 36.92
CA CYS A 92 -9.15 -14.39 37.69
C CYS A 92 -9.98 -13.57 38.71
N ALA A 93 -11.22 -13.20 38.33
CA ALA A 93 -12.14 -12.43 39.15
C ALA A 93 -13.61 -12.67 38.74
N SER A 94 -14.54 -12.26 39.59
CA SER A 94 -15.93 -11.96 39.19
C SER A 94 -16.18 -10.47 39.31
N TYR A 95 -16.77 -9.84 38.29
CA TYR A 95 -17.27 -8.46 38.37
C TYR A 95 -18.80 -8.51 38.51
N VAL A 96 -19.33 -7.94 39.59
CA VAL A 96 -20.75 -7.98 39.93
C VAL A 96 -21.35 -6.58 39.78
N PHE A 97 -22.36 -6.43 38.93
CA PHE A 97 -23.04 -5.18 38.62
C PHE A 97 -24.38 -5.16 39.36
N ALA A 98 -24.53 -4.28 40.34
CA ALA A 98 -25.74 -4.21 41.17
C ALA A 98 -26.59 -2.98 40.83
N PHE A 99 -27.88 -3.20 40.58
CA PHE A 99 -28.85 -2.17 40.22
C PHE A 99 -29.54 -1.57 41.46
N GLU A 100 -30.24 -0.45 41.26
CA GLU A 100 -30.96 0.26 42.33
C GLU A 100 -32.03 -0.59 43.04
N ASP A 101 -32.64 -1.54 42.34
CA ASP A 101 -33.69 -2.44 42.82
C ASP A 101 -33.15 -3.69 43.55
N GLY A 102 -31.82 -3.86 43.59
CA GLY A 102 -31.14 -4.99 44.21
C GLY A 102 -30.87 -6.17 43.28
N GLU A 103 -31.29 -6.11 42.01
CA GLU A 103 -30.89 -7.08 40.99
C GLU A 103 -29.37 -7.01 40.75
N THR A 104 -28.75 -8.15 40.41
CA THR A 104 -27.32 -8.24 40.17
C THR A 104 -26.99 -9.08 38.95
N GLU A 105 -26.05 -8.61 38.14
CA GLU A 105 -25.42 -9.37 37.06
C GLU A 105 -23.98 -9.70 37.44
N GLU A 106 -23.59 -10.98 37.36
CA GLU A 106 -22.22 -11.43 37.65
C GLU A 106 -21.53 -11.91 36.38
N VAL A 107 -20.34 -11.37 36.10
CA VAL A 107 -19.52 -11.77 34.95
C VAL A 107 -18.18 -12.30 35.43
N ALA A 108 -17.81 -13.50 34.99
CA ALA A 108 -16.49 -14.07 35.23
C ALA A 108 -15.45 -13.41 34.31
N ILE A 109 -14.34 -12.96 34.89
CA ILE A 109 -13.19 -12.40 34.19
C ILE A 109 -12.13 -13.48 34.11
N ARG A 110 -11.83 -13.93 32.89
CA ARG A 110 -11.02 -15.12 32.64
C ARG A 110 -9.79 -14.77 31.83
N GLU A 111 -8.69 -15.44 32.17
CA GLU A 111 -7.46 -15.35 31.39
C GLU A 111 -7.70 -15.80 29.94
N ARG A 112 -7.14 -15.06 28.97
CA ARG A 112 -7.31 -15.24 27.51
C ARG A 112 -8.68 -14.89 26.95
N PHE A 113 -9.62 -14.39 27.76
CA PHE A 113 -10.92 -13.91 27.28
C PHE A 113 -11.09 -12.43 27.58
N GLU A 114 -11.40 -12.08 28.83
CA GLU A 114 -11.60 -10.69 29.25
C GLU A 114 -10.29 -10.03 29.68
N ILE A 115 -9.31 -10.79 30.20
CA ILE A 115 -8.04 -10.26 30.69
C ILE A 115 -6.85 -11.11 30.20
N GLY A 116 -5.66 -10.53 30.17
CA GLY A 116 -4.41 -11.22 29.84
C GLY A 116 -3.19 -10.59 30.48
N SER A 117 -2.05 -11.29 30.41
CA SER A 117 -0.73 -10.79 30.77
C SER A 117 -0.05 -10.10 29.59
N ILE A 118 0.99 -9.31 29.89
CA ILE A 118 1.80 -8.59 28.90
C ILE A 118 3.27 -8.69 29.37
N PRO A 119 4.25 -8.94 28.47
CA PRO A 119 4.09 -9.23 27.04
C PRO A 119 3.46 -10.61 26.79
N ILE A 120 2.84 -10.76 25.62
CA ILE A 120 2.26 -12.03 25.18
C ILE A 120 2.75 -12.40 23.78
N PRO A 121 3.02 -13.69 23.48
CA PRO A 121 3.39 -14.12 22.15
C PRO A 121 2.32 -13.84 21.09
N TRP A 122 2.73 -13.79 19.82
CA TRP A 122 1.82 -13.65 18.69
C TRP A 122 0.75 -14.75 18.69
N GLY A 123 -0.51 -14.39 18.44
CA GLY A 123 -1.67 -15.31 18.41
C GLY A 123 -2.34 -15.57 19.77
N HIS A 124 -1.88 -14.95 20.85
CA HIS A 124 -2.34 -15.23 22.22
C HIS A 124 -3.14 -14.08 22.87
N TRP A 125 -3.68 -13.15 22.09
CA TRP A 125 -4.48 -12.03 22.59
C TRP A 125 -5.81 -12.45 23.22
N PRO A 126 -6.25 -11.82 24.33
CA PRO A 126 -7.56 -12.11 24.91
C PRO A 126 -8.69 -11.96 23.88
N LEU A 127 -9.60 -12.92 23.84
CA LEU A 127 -10.61 -13.04 22.78
C LEU A 127 -11.73 -11.99 22.88
N LEU A 128 -12.03 -11.52 24.09
CA LEU A 128 -13.13 -10.60 24.39
C LEU A 128 -12.64 -9.21 24.78
N ALA A 129 -11.33 -8.98 24.80
CA ALA A 129 -10.74 -7.68 25.07
C ALA A 129 -9.95 -7.16 23.86
N ARG A 130 -9.53 -5.90 23.92
CA ARG A 130 -8.65 -5.27 22.93
C ARG A 130 -7.42 -4.72 23.62
N PRO A 131 -6.26 -4.64 22.94
CA PRO A 131 -5.17 -3.76 23.35
C PRO A 131 -5.70 -2.34 23.61
N GLU A 132 -5.05 -1.59 24.49
CA GLU A 132 -5.31 -0.16 24.68
C GLU A 132 -4.72 0.70 23.55
N VAL A 133 -3.72 0.15 22.86
CA VAL A 133 -3.14 0.73 21.65
C VAL A 133 -4.04 0.42 20.47
N GLN A 134 -4.35 1.45 19.70
CA GLN A 134 -5.13 1.35 18.48
C GLN A 134 -4.24 1.11 17.25
N GLU A 135 -4.76 0.38 16.26
CA GLU A 135 -4.12 0.28 14.94
C GLU A 135 -4.01 1.67 14.28
N GLY A 136 -2.94 1.89 13.53
CA GLY A 136 -2.70 3.19 12.90
C GLY A 136 -1.95 3.06 11.58
N LEU A 137 -1.50 4.21 11.07
CA LEU A 137 -0.66 4.29 9.88
C LEU A 137 0.78 4.60 10.29
N HIS A 138 1.73 4.08 9.52
CA HIS A 138 3.08 4.62 9.56
C HIS A 138 3.06 6.09 9.07
N PRO A 139 4.02 6.95 9.45
CA PRO A 139 4.17 8.22 8.78
C PRO A 139 4.41 7.98 7.29
N ARG A 140 3.62 8.58 6.39
CA ARG A 140 3.65 8.24 4.95
C ARG A 140 5.01 8.46 4.29
N TYR A 141 5.70 9.54 4.66
CA TYR A 141 6.86 10.08 3.93
C TYR A 141 8.22 9.80 4.59
N GLU A 142 8.25 9.37 5.84
CA GLU A 142 9.48 9.21 6.61
C GLU A 142 9.46 8.00 7.54
N GLY A 143 10.64 7.46 7.85
CA GLY A 143 10.79 6.35 8.77
C GLY A 143 12.21 5.81 8.82
N LYS A 144 12.41 4.78 9.64
CA LYS A 144 13.70 4.11 9.76
C LYS A 144 13.99 3.28 8.52
N TRP A 145 15.21 3.41 7.98
CA TRP A 145 15.65 2.64 6.83
C TRP A 145 15.57 1.11 7.05
N SER A 146 15.89 0.64 8.26
CA SER A 146 15.78 -0.77 8.64
C SER A 146 14.35 -1.33 8.56
N GLU A 147 13.33 -0.47 8.50
CA GLU A 147 11.92 -0.85 8.46
C GLU A 147 11.32 -0.68 7.06
N ALA A 148 12.11 -0.33 6.03
CA ALA A 148 11.61 -0.03 4.68
C ALA A 148 10.70 -1.12 4.10
N GLY A 149 11.00 -2.39 4.33
CA GLY A 149 10.15 -3.51 3.93
C GLY A 149 8.81 -3.57 4.68
N VAL A 150 8.84 -3.49 6.02
CA VAL A 150 7.63 -3.54 6.86
C VAL A 150 6.73 -2.32 6.62
N ARG A 151 7.31 -1.18 6.26
CA ARG A 151 6.55 0.05 5.97
C ARG A 151 5.66 -0.05 4.74
N GLN A 152 5.92 -0.99 3.82
CA GLN A 152 5.00 -1.30 2.70
C GLN A 152 3.64 -1.85 3.19
N LEU A 153 3.57 -2.33 4.44
CA LEU A 153 2.28 -2.70 5.05
C LEU A 153 1.40 -1.48 5.33
N GLU A 154 1.97 -0.26 5.30
CA GLU A 154 1.40 1.06 5.60
C GLU A 154 0.78 1.21 7.01
N THR A 155 0.47 0.11 7.67
CA THR A 155 -0.28 0.03 8.92
C THR A 155 0.60 -0.43 10.07
N THR A 156 0.30 0.08 11.27
CA THR A 156 0.93 -0.36 12.51
C THR A 156 0.05 -1.39 13.23
N HIS A 157 0.68 -2.43 13.76
CA HIS A 157 -0.02 -3.45 14.53
C HIS A 157 -0.25 -3.00 15.98
N PRO A 158 -1.47 -3.13 16.54
CA PRO A 158 -1.79 -2.68 17.89
C PRO A 158 -1.32 -3.67 18.95
N TRP A 159 -0.03 -3.67 19.27
CA TRP A 159 0.47 -4.46 20.40
C TRP A 159 0.10 -3.80 21.73
N ALA A 160 -0.57 -4.54 22.62
CA ALA A 160 -0.88 -4.08 23.97
C ALA A 160 0.43 -3.71 24.70
N GLN A 161 0.54 -2.48 25.16
CA GLN A 161 1.73 -2.02 25.88
C GLN A 161 1.56 -2.19 27.38
N PHE A 162 0.36 -1.97 27.88
CA PHE A 162 0.10 -1.76 29.30
C PHE A 162 -1.13 -2.49 29.81
N PHE A 163 -2.23 -2.46 29.05
CA PHE A 163 -3.53 -2.97 29.51
C PHE A 163 -4.30 -3.64 28.38
N TYR A 164 -5.28 -4.45 28.75
CA TYR A 164 -6.36 -4.80 27.86
C TYR A 164 -7.62 -4.03 28.25
N LEU A 165 -8.39 -3.64 27.24
CA LEU A 165 -9.69 -3.00 27.36
C LEU A 165 -10.77 -4.05 27.16
N TRP A 166 -11.55 -4.29 28.20
CA TRP A 166 -12.74 -5.14 28.15
C TRP A 166 -13.96 -4.31 28.55
N TYR A 167 -15.09 -4.49 27.88
CA TYR A 167 -16.32 -3.78 28.22
C TYR A 167 -17.47 -4.75 28.50
N TRP A 168 -18.31 -4.33 29.45
CA TRP A 168 -19.58 -4.94 29.76
C TRP A 168 -20.71 -4.15 29.12
N ILE A 169 -21.64 -4.83 28.45
CA ILE A 169 -22.89 -4.26 27.94
C ILE A 169 -23.96 -4.45 29.01
N ASN A 170 -24.58 -3.35 29.44
CA ASN A 170 -25.63 -3.39 30.44
C ASN A 170 -26.92 -3.99 29.83
N PRO A 171 -27.43 -5.14 30.32
CA PRO A 171 -28.69 -5.72 29.84
C PRO A 171 -29.92 -4.89 30.27
N HIS A 172 -29.75 -3.97 31.22
CA HIS A 172 -30.80 -3.12 31.78
C HIS A 172 -30.41 -1.63 31.74
N PRO A 173 -30.25 -1.02 30.54
CA PRO A 173 -29.77 0.36 30.40
C PRO A 173 -30.74 1.41 30.98
N ASP A 174 -32.01 1.04 31.17
CA ASP A 174 -33.03 1.93 31.75
C ASP A 174 -33.00 1.96 33.28
N LYS A 175 -32.28 1.03 33.93
CA LYS A 175 -32.11 0.97 35.39
C LYS A 175 -30.84 1.70 35.79
N GLU A 176 -30.86 2.34 36.96
CA GLU A 176 -29.64 2.91 37.53
C GLU A 176 -28.71 1.79 37.98
N LEU A 177 -27.46 1.79 37.47
CA LEU A 177 -26.40 0.95 38.01
C LEU A 177 -25.90 1.61 39.29
N LYS A 178 -26.15 0.97 40.43
CA LYS A 178 -25.82 1.52 41.74
C LYS A 178 -24.33 1.38 42.05
N LYS A 179 -23.78 0.17 41.85
CA LYS A 179 -22.38 -0.12 42.13
C LYS A 179 -21.85 -1.31 41.33
N ILE A 180 -20.52 -1.39 41.24
CA ILE A 180 -19.78 -2.52 40.67
C ILE A 180 -18.91 -3.11 41.77
N THR A 181 -19.00 -4.41 42.02
CA THR A 181 -18.18 -5.12 43.00
C THR A 181 -17.16 -6.01 42.29
N ILE A 182 -15.88 -5.79 42.56
CA ILE A 182 -14.76 -6.59 42.05
C ILE A 182 -14.43 -7.67 43.07
N VAL A 183 -14.56 -8.94 42.69
CA VAL A 183 -14.34 -10.10 43.57
C VAL A 183 -13.16 -10.94 43.03
N PRO A 184 -11.95 -10.82 43.60
CA PRO A 184 -10.79 -11.58 43.14
C PRO A 184 -10.90 -13.08 43.44
N LYS A 185 -10.35 -13.93 42.56
CA LYS A 185 -10.43 -15.40 42.68
C LYS A 185 -9.08 -16.11 42.82
N GLY A 186 -7.97 -15.38 42.86
CA GLY A 186 -6.65 -15.95 43.11
C GLY A 186 -5.54 -15.27 42.31
N PRO A 187 -5.54 -15.36 40.97
CA PRO A 187 -4.53 -14.73 40.11
C PRO A 187 -4.35 -13.24 40.43
N ARG A 188 -3.12 -12.74 40.31
CA ARG A 188 -2.82 -11.33 40.60
C ARG A 188 -3.11 -10.50 39.36
N PHE A 189 -3.87 -9.43 39.53
CA PHE A 189 -4.20 -8.50 38.47
C PHE A 189 -4.39 -7.10 39.04
N TYR A 190 -4.48 -6.12 38.16
CA TYR A 190 -4.93 -4.79 38.56
C TYR A 190 -5.90 -4.21 37.55
N ILE A 191 -6.70 -3.26 38.02
CA ILE A 191 -7.54 -2.38 37.22
C ILE A 191 -6.86 -1.01 37.23
N ALA A 192 -6.50 -0.53 36.04
CA ALA A 192 -5.84 0.75 35.83
C ALA A 192 -6.85 1.89 35.69
N GLY A 193 -8.01 1.63 35.12
CA GLY A 193 -9.07 2.62 34.98
C GLY A 193 -10.40 1.99 34.57
N VAL A 194 -11.49 2.73 34.81
CA VAL A 194 -12.84 2.33 34.43
C VAL A 194 -13.53 3.52 33.76
N THR A 195 -14.30 3.26 32.71
CA THR A 195 -15.02 4.29 31.95
C THR A 195 -16.46 3.86 31.73
N LEU A 196 -17.39 4.76 32.07
CA LEU A 196 -18.82 4.59 31.87
C LEU A 196 -19.20 5.13 30.49
N GLY A 197 -19.96 4.36 29.72
CA GLY A 197 -20.51 4.75 28.43
C GLY A 197 -22.02 4.99 28.52
N PHE A 198 -22.48 6.07 27.89
CA PHE A 198 -23.89 6.48 27.91
C PHE A 198 -24.57 6.35 26.54
N LEU A 199 -23.79 6.08 25.50
CA LEU A 199 -24.26 5.95 24.12
C LEU A 199 -24.69 4.52 23.79
N ASP A 200 -25.62 4.39 22.85
CA ASP A 200 -26.09 3.11 22.33
C ASP A 200 -25.20 2.64 21.18
N GLU A 201 -23.97 2.27 21.53
CA GLU A 201 -22.96 1.80 20.59
C GLU A 201 -21.98 0.84 21.28
N ASP A 202 -21.20 0.12 20.47
CA ASP A 202 -20.06 -0.66 20.95
C ASP A 202 -18.86 0.28 21.15
N PRO A 203 -18.27 0.37 22.36
CA PRO A 203 -17.24 1.37 22.65
C PRO A 203 -15.88 1.05 22.02
N LEU A 204 -15.64 -0.20 21.60
CA LEU A 204 -14.34 -0.63 21.04
C LEU A 204 -14.44 -1.20 19.63
N THR A 205 -15.64 -1.61 19.19
CA THR A 205 -15.90 -2.16 17.86
C THR A 205 -16.49 -1.10 16.95
N ARG A 206 -15.81 -0.87 15.83
CA ARG A 206 -16.19 0.13 14.81
C ARG A 206 -16.99 -0.52 13.68
N SER A 207 -17.72 0.30 12.94
CA SER A 207 -18.23 -0.11 11.62
C SER A 207 -17.08 -0.44 10.66
N ALA A 208 -17.34 -1.28 9.66
CA ALA A 208 -16.35 -1.58 8.62
C ALA A 208 -15.96 -0.30 7.86
N ARG A 209 -14.74 -0.25 7.33
CA ARG A 209 -14.27 0.92 6.58
C ARG A 209 -15.16 1.22 5.37
N ARG A 210 -15.45 2.50 5.15
CA ARG A 210 -16.27 2.98 4.03
C ARG A 210 -15.53 4.12 3.31
N PRO A 211 -15.48 4.12 1.97
CA PRO A 211 -14.89 5.21 1.20
C PRO A 211 -15.74 6.49 1.32
N VAL A 212 -15.07 7.61 1.57
CA VAL A 212 -15.68 8.94 1.53
C VAL A 212 -14.88 9.86 0.62
N LYS A 213 -15.61 10.74 -0.08
CA LYS A 213 -15.05 11.86 -0.82
C LYS A 213 -15.03 13.10 0.07
N VAL A 214 -13.90 13.76 0.13
CA VAL A 214 -13.70 15.04 0.80
C VAL A 214 -13.59 16.13 -0.26
N SER A 215 -14.50 17.10 -0.18
CA SER A 215 -14.53 18.28 -1.05
C SER A 215 -14.30 19.55 -0.23
N LEU A 216 -13.45 20.43 -0.73
CA LEU A 216 -13.13 21.73 -0.14
C LEU A 216 -13.94 22.77 -0.89
N LEU A 217 -14.81 23.47 -0.19
CA LEU A 217 -15.82 24.34 -0.80
C LEU A 217 -15.28 25.74 -1.12
N ARG A 218 -14.21 26.16 -0.44
CA ARG A 218 -13.55 27.46 -0.65
C ARG A 218 -12.46 27.38 -1.73
N PRO A 219 -12.45 28.25 -2.76
CA PRO A 219 -11.48 28.19 -3.85
C PRO A 219 -10.01 28.23 -3.41
N GLU A 220 -9.69 28.99 -2.36
CA GLU A 220 -8.34 29.09 -1.81
C GLU A 220 -7.83 27.76 -1.25
N ASP A 221 -8.71 26.93 -0.67
CA ASP A 221 -8.35 25.63 -0.13
C ASP A 221 -8.20 24.58 -1.25
N GLN A 222 -8.96 24.72 -2.34
CA GLN A 222 -8.90 23.79 -3.49
C GLN A 222 -7.56 23.82 -4.23
N GLN A 223 -6.81 24.92 -4.14
CA GLN A 223 -5.50 25.06 -4.80
C GLN A 223 -4.32 24.61 -3.93
N ARG A 224 -4.57 24.23 -2.66
CA ARG A 224 -3.51 23.77 -1.75
C ARG A 224 -2.91 22.45 -2.24
N GLN A 225 -1.61 22.32 -2.05
CA GLN A 225 -0.84 21.10 -2.38
C GLN A 225 -0.48 20.33 -1.10
N GLY A 226 0.09 19.13 -1.29
CA GLY A 226 0.38 18.19 -0.20
C GLY A 226 -0.78 17.24 0.03
N ASP A 227 -0.95 16.80 1.27
CA ASP A 227 -2.01 15.89 1.68
C ASP A 227 -2.92 16.52 2.73
N LEU A 228 -4.18 16.07 2.76
CA LEU A 228 -5.00 16.23 3.95
C LEU A 228 -4.48 15.36 5.09
N ASP A 229 -4.90 15.70 6.31
CA ASP A 229 -4.82 14.84 7.48
C ASP A 229 -6.24 14.62 8.01
N ILE A 230 -6.59 13.38 8.30
CA ILE A 230 -7.94 12.94 8.67
C ILE A 230 -7.85 12.28 10.04
N GLU A 231 -8.28 12.99 11.07
CA GLU A 231 -8.34 12.48 12.43
C GLU A 231 -9.75 12.00 12.76
N VAL A 232 -9.84 10.83 13.39
CA VAL A 232 -11.11 10.23 13.83
C VAL A 232 -10.96 9.80 15.28
N ASP A 233 -11.63 10.49 16.21
CA ASP A 233 -11.42 10.31 17.65
C ASP A 233 -11.76 8.88 18.14
N ARG A 234 -12.86 8.31 17.65
CA ARG A 234 -13.35 6.95 17.92
C ARG A 234 -13.34 6.11 16.64
N GLY A 235 -12.33 6.32 15.80
CA GLY A 235 -12.20 5.62 14.52
C GLY A 235 -10.77 5.54 14.01
N VAL A 236 -10.62 5.01 12.80
CA VAL A 236 -9.40 5.09 12.00
C VAL A 236 -9.74 5.62 10.60
N ALA A 237 -8.74 6.22 9.96
CA ALA A 237 -8.78 6.60 8.57
C ALA A 237 -7.53 6.06 7.85
N THR A 238 -7.64 5.76 6.56
CA THR A 238 -6.48 5.49 5.69
C THR A 238 -5.76 6.79 5.31
N TYR A 239 -4.67 6.72 4.55
CA TYR A 239 -4.14 7.92 3.91
C TYR A 239 -5.20 8.54 3.00
N PRO A 240 -5.31 9.87 2.95
CA PRO A 240 -6.08 10.55 1.93
C PRO A 240 -5.32 10.53 0.60
N TYR A 241 -6.07 10.40 -0.48
CA TYR A 241 -5.56 10.39 -1.84
C TYR A 241 -6.35 11.38 -2.69
N SER A 242 -5.65 12.22 -3.46
CA SER A 242 -6.30 13.11 -4.41
C SER A 242 -7.05 12.33 -5.47
N LEU A 243 -8.29 12.75 -5.73
CA LEU A 243 -9.11 12.27 -6.82
C LEU A 243 -8.83 13.07 -8.10
N PRO A 244 -9.10 12.51 -9.28
CA PRO A 244 -8.94 13.25 -10.54
C PRO A 244 -9.81 14.52 -10.59
N ARG A 245 -9.32 15.54 -11.31
CA ARG A 245 -10.08 16.78 -11.55
C ARG A 245 -11.07 16.66 -12.71
N GLN A 246 -10.73 15.85 -13.71
CA GLN A 246 -11.61 15.59 -14.84
C GLN A 246 -12.89 14.89 -14.36
N SER A 247 -14.02 15.31 -14.90
CA SER A 247 -15.29 14.63 -14.75
C SER A 247 -15.27 13.23 -15.38
N GLN A 248 -16.24 12.41 -15.02
CA GLN A 248 -16.46 11.11 -15.66
C GLN A 248 -16.57 11.21 -17.18
N GLY A 249 -17.36 12.16 -17.69
CA GLY A 249 -17.56 12.33 -19.13
C GLY A 249 -16.26 12.67 -19.85
N GLU A 250 -15.51 13.64 -19.32
CA GLU A 250 -14.19 14.01 -19.85
C GLU A 250 -13.23 12.82 -19.84
N PHE A 251 -13.23 12.00 -18.78
CA PHE A 251 -12.37 10.82 -18.73
C PHE A 251 -12.72 9.79 -19.81
N ILE A 252 -14.02 9.52 -20.03
CA ILE A 252 -14.49 8.55 -21.02
C ILE A 252 -14.17 9.01 -22.45
N GLU A 253 -14.25 10.32 -22.70
CA GLU A 253 -13.97 10.92 -24.02
C GLU A 253 -12.48 11.22 -24.25
N ASP A 254 -11.63 11.14 -23.22
CA ASP A 254 -10.19 11.44 -23.33
C ASP A 254 -9.48 10.50 -24.30
N PHE A 255 -8.66 11.09 -25.18
CA PHE A 255 -7.89 10.37 -26.19
C PHE A 255 -6.82 9.44 -25.58
N HIS A 256 -6.34 9.71 -24.37
CA HIS A 256 -5.35 8.89 -23.64
C HIS A 256 -5.97 7.66 -22.97
N ARG A 257 -7.03 7.08 -23.54
CA ARG A 257 -7.57 5.78 -23.10
C ARG A 257 -6.48 4.72 -23.06
N GLY A 258 -6.41 4.00 -21.95
CA GLY A 258 -5.32 3.08 -21.68
C GLY A 258 -3.97 3.74 -21.46
N TRP A 259 -3.79 5.05 -21.44
CA TRP A 259 -2.45 5.68 -21.27
C TRP A 259 -2.37 6.58 -20.04
N GLY A 260 -3.17 6.25 -19.03
CA GLY A 260 -3.22 6.97 -17.76
C GLY A 260 -4.13 8.19 -17.80
N GLN A 261 -3.86 9.11 -16.88
CA GLN A 261 -4.56 10.38 -16.71
C GLN A 261 -3.61 11.37 -16.02
N GLU A 262 -3.76 12.66 -16.29
CA GLU A 262 -2.99 13.70 -15.60
C GLU A 262 -3.16 13.63 -14.08
N MET A 263 -2.06 13.80 -13.35
CA MET A 263 -2.05 13.74 -11.89
C MET A 263 -2.66 15.00 -11.28
N ASN A 264 -3.55 14.83 -10.30
CA ASN A 264 -4.01 15.92 -9.45
C ASN A 264 -2.99 16.17 -8.33
N HIS A 265 -2.23 17.27 -8.44
CA HIS A 265 -1.25 17.69 -7.44
C HIS A 265 -1.83 18.48 -6.26
N THR A 266 -3.16 18.64 -6.19
CA THR A 266 -3.84 19.35 -5.09
C THR A 266 -4.57 18.40 -4.17
N ILE A 267 -4.89 18.87 -2.96
CA ILE A 267 -5.64 18.11 -1.95
C ILE A 267 -7.15 17.96 -2.27
N HIS A 268 -7.60 18.50 -3.41
CA HIS A 268 -9.01 18.62 -3.77
C HIS A 268 -9.33 18.17 -5.20
N PRO A 269 -10.43 17.42 -5.40
CA PRO A 269 -11.10 16.61 -4.39
C PRO A 269 -10.16 15.48 -3.92
N SER A 270 -10.44 14.88 -2.78
CA SER A 270 -9.70 13.72 -2.28
C SER A 270 -10.66 12.66 -1.75
N TYR A 271 -10.15 11.45 -1.55
CA TYR A 271 -10.90 10.39 -0.89
C TYR A 271 -10.07 9.74 0.20
N VAL A 272 -10.77 9.15 1.16
CA VAL A 272 -10.21 8.41 2.29
C VAL A 272 -11.19 7.31 2.68
N GLU A 273 -10.72 6.20 3.24
CA GLU A 273 -11.60 5.20 3.86
C GLU A 273 -11.65 5.42 5.37
N ILE A 274 -12.84 5.47 5.95
CA ILE A 274 -13.05 5.70 7.39
C ILE A 274 -13.79 4.50 8.00
N ALA A 275 -13.30 4.00 9.12
CA ALA A 275 -13.97 3.03 9.98
C ALA A 275 -14.14 3.63 11.38
N ALA A 276 -15.38 3.89 11.81
CA ALA A 276 -15.64 4.63 13.03
C ALA A 276 -16.97 4.27 13.69
N ASN A 277 -17.11 4.66 14.95
CA ASN A 277 -18.39 4.63 15.66
C ASN A 277 -19.29 5.77 15.18
N PRO A 278 -20.63 5.63 15.22
CA PRO A 278 -21.55 6.71 14.84
C PRO A 278 -21.34 8.00 15.62
N SER A 279 -20.89 7.91 16.87
CA SER A 279 -20.58 9.08 17.69
C SER A 279 -19.26 9.78 17.32
N ALA A 280 -18.41 9.17 16.50
CA ALA A 280 -17.09 9.69 16.20
C ALA A 280 -17.14 11.08 15.54
N ARG A 281 -16.16 11.91 15.87
CA ARG A 281 -15.88 13.17 15.18
C ARG A 281 -14.79 12.92 14.14
N VAL A 282 -15.08 13.27 12.89
CA VAL A 282 -14.10 13.28 11.79
C VAL A 282 -13.62 14.71 11.60
N THR A 283 -12.32 14.93 11.78
CA THR A 283 -11.69 16.24 11.65
C THR A 283 -10.78 16.25 10.42
N VAL A 284 -10.99 17.21 9.53
CA VAL A 284 -10.19 17.39 8.31
C VAL A 284 -9.19 18.51 8.55
N LYS A 285 -7.91 18.21 8.36
CA LYS A 285 -6.80 19.13 8.58
C LYS A 285 -5.90 19.25 7.36
N HIS A 286 -5.13 20.33 7.30
CA HIS A 286 -4.03 20.50 6.34
C HIS A 286 -2.89 21.27 7.01
N GLY A 287 -1.69 20.69 7.04
CA GLY A 287 -0.52 21.34 7.67
C GLY A 287 -0.73 21.69 9.15
N GLY A 288 -1.54 20.93 9.88
CA GLY A 288 -1.91 21.19 11.28
C GLY A 288 -3.08 22.17 11.48
N GLU A 289 -3.54 22.86 10.43
CA GLU A 289 -4.75 23.70 10.47
C GLU A 289 -6.01 22.83 10.39
N GLU A 290 -6.95 22.98 11.33
CA GLU A 290 -8.28 22.39 11.21
C GLU A 290 -9.11 23.15 10.16
N LEU A 291 -9.45 22.46 9.07
CA LEU A 291 -10.30 22.98 8.01
C LEU A 291 -11.78 22.83 8.36
N GLY A 292 -12.13 21.78 9.11
CA GLY A 292 -13.49 21.56 9.58
C GLY A 292 -13.66 20.19 10.23
N ALA A 293 -14.81 19.98 10.87
CA ALA A 293 -15.13 18.71 11.50
C ALA A 293 -16.62 18.37 11.38
N VAL A 294 -16.93 17.09 11.24
CA VAL A 294 -18.30 16.57 11.11
C VAL A 294 -18.52 15.36 12.01
N SER A 295 -19.78 15.06 12.31
CA SER A 295 -20.16 13.80 12.97
C SER A 295 -20.19 12.65 11.97
N TRP A 296 -19.54 11.53 12.29
CA TRP A 296 -19.60 10.33 11.46
C TRP A 296 -21.02 9.79 11.29
N GLY A 297 -21.79 9.72 12.38
CA GLY A 297 -23.18 9.29 12.34
C GLY A 297 -24.08 10.18 11.48
N GLU A 298 -23.76 11.47 11.35
CA GLU A 298 -24.46 12.35 10.39
C GLU A 298 -24.13 11.97 8.94
N VAL A 299 -22.86 11.73 8.63
CA VAL A 299 -22.41 11.26 7.30
C VAL A 299 -23.09 9.94 6.95
N GLU A 300 -23.16 8.99 7.88
CA GLU A 300 -23.82 7.70 7.66
C GLU A 300 -25.34 7.83 7.46
N ALA A 301 -25.99 8.67 8.26
CA ALA A 301 -27.45 8.82 8.21
C ALA A 301 -27.93 9.59 6.96
N ARG A 302 -27.14 10.56 6.49
CA ARG A 302 -27.53 11.46 5.38
C ARG A 302 -26.79 11.19 4.07
N GLY A 303 -25.75 10.36 4.10
CA GLY A 303 -24.80 10.18 3.00
C GLY A 303 -23.83 11.35 2.80
N THR A 304 -23.98 12.44 3.56
CA THR A 304 -23.10 13.61 3.49
C THR A 304 -23.20 14.45 4.76
N ALA A 305 -22.12 15.15 5.10
CA ALA A 305 -22.12 16.20 6.10
C ALA A 305 -21.24 17.36 5.62
N ILE A 306 -21.59 18.59 6.03
CA ILE A 306 -20.87 19.81 5.68
C ILE A 306 -20.47 20.51 6.98
N SER A 307 -19.17 20.80 7.12
CA SER A 307 -18.66 21.68 8.16
C SER A 307 -18.64 23.11 7.62
N GLU A 308 -19.56 23.93 8.12
CA GLU A 308 -19.74 25.34 7.73
C GLU A 308 -19.90 25.51 6.21
N ASP A 309 -19.04 26.31 5.57
CA ASP A 309 -18.97 26.54 4.13
C ASP A 309 -17.61 26.12 3.56
N ARG A 310 -16.87 25.24 4.27
CA ARG A 310 -15.46 24.95 3.97
C ARG A 310 -15.18 23.51 3.60
N VAL A 311 -15.74 22.54 4.32
CA VAL A 311 -15.48 21.10 4.09
C VAL A 311 -16.78 20.35 3.92
N LYS A 312 -16.86 19.51 2.89
CA LYS A 312 -17.95 18.56 2.65
C LYS A 312 -17.37 17.14 2.63
N ILE A 313 -17.97 16.25 3.41
CA ILE A 313 -17.69 14.81 3.37
C ILE A 313 -18.91 14.11 2.76
N GLU A 314 -18.68 13.23 1.79
CA GLU A 314 -19.70 12.47 1.07
C GLU A 314 -19.36 10.99 1.12
N LEU A 315 -20.35 10.17 1.45
CA LEU A 315 -20.20 8.72 1.48
C LEU A 315 -20.33 8.15 0.07
N VAL A 316 -19.29 7.46 -0.40
CA VAL A 316 -19.20 6.91 -1.76
C VAL A 316 -19.19 5.38 -1.71
N ASP A 317 -20.14 4.82 -0.96
CA ASP A 317 -20.23 3.39 -0.70
C ASP A 317 -21.58 2.82 -1.19
N PRO A 318 -21.70 2.50 -2.49
CA PRO A 318 -22.89 1.87 -3.04
C PRO A 318 -23.00 0.37 -2.68
N GLY A 319 -22.14 -0.14 -1.79
CA GLY A 319 -21.91 -1.56 -1.60
C GLY A 319 -21.09 -2.16 -2.73
N ARG A 320 -20.76 -3.45 -2.61
CA ARG A 320 -19.84 -4.13 -3.53
C ARG A 320 -20.21 -5.59 -3.78
N ASN A 321 -19.71 -6.12 -4.88
CA ASN A 321 -19.75 -7.54 -5.22
C ASN A 321 -18.33 -8.06 -5.48
N TRP A 322 -18.11 -9.35 -5.19
CA TRP A 322 -16.92 -10.05 -5.67
C TRP A 322 -17.18 -10.45 -7.13
N VAL A 323 -16.42 -9.88 -8.07
CA VAL A 323 -16.63 -10.04 -9.51
C VAL A 323 -15.42 -10.73 -10.13
N HIS A 324 -15.67 -11.81 -10.86
CA HIS A 324 -14.76 -12.48 -11.78
C HIS A 324 -14.82 -11.76 -13.11
N THR A 325 -13.71 -11.15 -13.52
CA THR A 325 -13.60 -10.45 -14.79
C THR A 325 -12.73 -11.23 -15.76
N THR A 326 -13.23 -11.43 -16.98
CA THR A 326 -12.48 -12.00 -18.09
C THR A 326 -12.37 -10.96 -19.21
N VAL A 327 -11.14 -10.69 -19.67
CA VAL A 327 -10.85 -9.86 -20.85
C VAL A 327 -10.54 -10.79 -22.01
N VAL A 328 -11.33 -10.70 -23.07
CA VAL A 328 -11.19 -11.54 -24.27
C VAL A 328 -10.82 -10.74 -25.50
N ASP A 329 -10.12 -11.39 -26.43
CA ASP A 329 -9.98 -10.90 -27.80
C ASP A 329 -11.34 -11.00 -28.50
N ASP A 330 -11.81 -9.88 -29.06
CA ASP A 330 -13.16 -9.75 -29.62
C ASP A 330 -13.42 -10.72 -30.78
N HIS A 331 -12.39 -11.04 -31.57
CA HIS A 331 -12.53 -11.92 -32.73
C HIS A 331 -12.49 -13.40 -32.34
N THR A 332 -11.57 -13.79 -31.47
CA THR A 332 -11.33 -15.19 -31.13
C THR A 332 -12.14 -15.66 -29.92
N GLY A 333 -12.63 -14.73 -29.09
CA GLY A 333 -13.33 -15.02 -27.84
C GLY A 333 -12.45 -15.63 -26.74
N LYS A 334 -11.13 -15.68 -26.93
CA LYS A 334 -10.19 -16.26 -25.96
C LYS A 334 -9.72 -15.20 -24.96
N PRO A 335 -9.50 -15.56 -23.68
CA PRO A 335 -8.85 -14.67 -22.72
C PRO A 335 -7.49 -14.20 -23.24
N ILE A 336 -7.17 -12.93 -23.00
CA ILE A 336 -5.90 -12.32 -23.41
C ILE A 336 -5.29 -11.52 -22.27
N PRO A 337 -3.97 -11.68 -22.00
CA PRO A 337 -3.28 -10.82 -21.05
C PRO A 337 -3.44 -9.33 -21.39
N CYS A 338 -3.56 -8.49 -20.38
CA CYS A 338 -3.70 -7.05 -20.54
C CYS A 338 -3.40 -6.37 -19.21
N ARG A 339 -3.33 -5.05 -19.22
CA ARG A 339 -3.46 -4.28 -17.98
C ARG A 339 -4.84 -3.68 -17.85
N ILE A 340 -5.33 -3.60 -16.63
CA ILE A 340 -6.70 -3.21 -16.31
C ILE A 340 -6.74 -2.25 -15.12
N HIS A 341 -7.68 -1.32 -15.15
CA HIS A 341 -8.01 -0.42 -14.07
C HIS A 341 -9.53 -0.31 -13.95
N PHE A 342 -10.03 -0.39 -12.71
CA PHE A 342 -11.42 -0.07 -12.39
C PHE A 342 -11.47 1.10 -11.42
N ARG A 343 -12.51 1.93 -11.56
CA ARG A 343 -12.78 3.00 -10.61
C ARG A 343 -14.26 3.34 -10.51
N SER A 344 -14.64 3.98 -9.40
CA SER A 344 -15.94 4.65 -9.29
C SER A 344 -16.03 5.87 -10.22
N PRO A 345 -17.22 6.44 -10.44
CA PRO A 345 -17.40 7.70 -11.16
C PRO A 345 -16.58 8.87 -10.60
N GLU A 346 -16.35 8.89 -9.29
CA GLU A 346 -15.54 9.88 -8.57
C GLU A 346 -14.03 9.68 -8.77
N GLY A 347 -13.62 8.54 -9.33
CA GLY A 347 -12.22 8.18 -9.56
C GLY A 347 -11.57 7.37 -8.43
N ILE A 348 -12.35 6.81 -7.50
CA ILE A 348 -11.82 5.93 -6.44
C ILE A 348 -11.40 4.59 -7.08
N PRO A 349 -10.15 4.12 -6.94
CA PRO A 349 -9.68 2.89 -7.58
C PRO A 349 -10.24 1.62 -6.92
N TYR A 350 -10.58 0.62 -7.74
CA TYR A 350 -11.04 -0.71 -7.34
C TYR A 350 -10.20 -1.79 -8.05
N GLN A 351 -8.92 -1.88 -7.71
CA GLN A 351 -8.02 -2.82 -8.37
C GLN A 351 -8.41 -4.29 -8.10
N PRO A 352 -8.06 -5.21 -9.03
CA PRO A 352 -8.18 -6.63 -8.77
C PRO A 352 -7.51 -7.02 -7.46
N HIS A 353 -8.06 -8.03 -6.78
CA HIS A 353 -7.48 -8.53 -5.55
C HIS A 353 -6.06 -9.08 -5.80
N GLY A 354 -5.10 -8.64 -4.98
CA GLY A 354 -3.67 -8.93 -5.17
C GLY A 354 -2.88 -7.78 -5.81
N HIS A 355 -3.54 -6.69 -6.19
CA HIS A 355 -2.93 -5.50 -6.79
C HIS A 355 -3.15 -4.24 -5.94
N HIS A 356 -2.27 -3.26 -6.07
CA HIS A 356 -2.31 -2.04 -5.26
C HIS A 356 -3.30 -1.01 -5.82
N PRO A 357 -4.24 -0.48 -5.01
CA PRO A 357 -5.05 0.68 -5.42
C PRO A 357 -4.20 1.91 -5.76
N HIS A 358 -3.12 2.11 -5.00
CA HIS A 358 -2.10 3.15 -5.18
C HIS A 358 -0.72 2.51 -4.99
N VAL A 359 -0.02 2.20 -6.08
CA VAL A 359 1.35 1.62 -6.04
C VAL A 359 2.24 2.51 -5.16
N ASN A 360 2.88 1.92 -4.16
CA ASN A 360 3.69 2.62 -3.14
C ASN A 360 3.04 3.87 -2.54
N SER A 361 1.72 3.85 -2.27
CA SER A 361 0.98 5.02 -1.77
C SER A 361 1.10 6.25 -2.69
N ASN A 362 1.27 6.07 -4.00
CA ASN A 362 1.58 7.13 -4.97
C ASN A 362 2.91 7.85 -4.76
N ASN A 363 3.83 7.25 -4.02
CA ASN A 363 5.21 7.73 -3.91
C ASN A 363 6.01 7.26 -5.14
N GLY A 364 6.84 8.14 -5.69
CA GLY A 364 7.75 7.82 -6.79
C GLY A 364 8.98 7.06 -6.30
N THR A 365 8.78 5.87 -5.73
CA THR A 365 9.85 5.07 -5.13
C THR A 365 10.67 4.34 -6.21
N TRP A 366 11.98 4.25 -5.98
CA TRP A 366 12.91 3.55 -6.85
C TRP A 366 13.24 2.17 -6.27
N HIS A 367 13.13 1.11 -7.08
CA HIS A 367 13.42 -0.27 -6.69
C HIS A 367 12.64 -0.80 -5.46
N ILE A 368 11.38 -0.38 -5.32
CA ILE A 368 10.43 -0.85 -4.29
C ILE A 368 9.10 -1.18 -4.96
N ASP A 369 8.46 -2.30 -4.56
CA ASP A 369 7.17 -2.78 -5.11
C ASP A 369 7.21 -2.89 -6.64
N ILE A 370 8.07 -3.82 -7.10
CA ILE A 370 8.46 -3.94 -8.50
C ILE A 370 7.69 -5.08 -9.18
N GLY A 371 7.03 -4.72 -10.29
CA GLY A 371 6.33 -5.66 -11.17
C GLY A 371 4.88 -5.92 -10.76
N GLY A 372 4.06 -6.38 -11.70
CA GLY A 372 2.65 -6.74 -11.46
C GLY A 372 1.68 -5.55 -11.50
N ASP A 373 2.15 -4.34 -11.20
CA ASP A 373 1.40 -3.08 -11.33
C ASP A 373 2.20 -2.02 -12.11
N VAL A 374 1.49 -1.07 -12.72
CA VAL A 374 2.10 0.14 -13.31
C VAL A 374 1.26 1.37 -13.01
N ARG A 375 1.90 2.45 -12.60
CA ARG A 375 1.28 3.76 -12.46
C ARG A 375 1.62 4.66 -13.65
N LEU A 376 0.58 5.18 -14.32
CA LEU A 376 0.67 6.16 -15.40
C LEU A 376 -0.11 7.42 -14.99
N GLY A 377 0.62 8.43 -14.52
CA GLY A 377 0.06 9.66 -13.95
C GLY A 377 -0.78 9.38 -12.70
N GLN A 378 -2.08 9.69 -12.76
CA GLN A 378 -3.03 9.44 -11.67
C GLN A 378 -3.43 7.97 -11.53
N ILE A 379 -3.26 7.15 -12.57
CA ILE A 379 -3.89 5.82 -12.67
C ILE A 379 -2.88 4.72 -12.41
N THR A 380 -3.20 3.84 -11.45
CA THR A 380 -2.59 2.52 -11.33
C THR A 380 -3.37 1.49 -12.16
N TYR A 381 -2.65 0.68 -12.92
CA TYR A 381 -3.16 -0.48 -13.63
C TYR A 381 -2.53 -1.75 -13.05
N ALA A 382 -3.35 -2.79 -12.97
CA ALA A 382 -2.95 -4.16 -12.65
C ALA A 382 -2.65 -4.94 -13.94
N TYR A 383 -1.53 -5.66 -13.99
CA TYR A 383 -1.27 -6.62 -15.06
C TYR A 383 -1.94 -7.97 -14.77
N ILE A 384 -2.72 -8.46 -15.73
CA ILE A 384 -3.49 -9.70 -15.59
C ILE A 384 -3.25 -10.64 -16.77
N GLN A 385 -3.40 -11.94 -16.54
CA GLN A 385 -3.33 -12.99 -17.58
C GLN A 385 -4.67 -13.17 -18.31
N GLY A 386 -5.44 -12.08 -18.48
CA GLY A 386 -6.77 -12.06 -19.10
C GLY A 386 -7.93 -12.40 -18.17
N GLU A 387 -7.64 -12.82 -16.94
CA GLU A 387 -8.63 -13.06 -15.90
C GLU A 387 -8.17 -12.41 -14.59
N CYS A 388 -9.12 -11.84 -13.86
CA CYS A 388 -8.88 -11.33 -12.52
C CYS A 388 -10.17 -11.36 -11.70
N GLN A 389 -10.04 -11.17 -10.39
CA GLN A 389 -11.20 -11.08 -9.51
C GLN A 389 -10.97 -10.02 -8.44
N GLY A 390 -12.03 -9.37 -7.98
CA GLY A 390 -11.91 -8.36 -6.94
C GLY A 390 -13.27 -7.78 -6.55
N TRP A 391 -13.22 -6.85 -5.61
CA TRP A 391 -14.41 -6.11 -5.21
C TRP A 391 -14.66 -4.96 -6.18
N LEU A 392 -15.81 -4.98 -6.87
CA LEU A 392 -16.29 -3.82 -7.63
C LEU A 392 -17.49 -3.19 -6.93
N PRO A 393 -17.64 -1.85 -6.96
CA PRO A 393 -18.79 -1.20 -6.38
C PRO A 393 -20.03 -1.56 -7.19
N ARG A 394 -21.18 -1.67 -6.53
CA ARG A 394 -22.46 -1.83 -7.21
C ARG A 394 -22.82 -0.52 -7.89
N GLY A 395 -23.55 -0.61 -8.99
CA GLY A 395 -23.86 0.54 -9.81
C GLY A 395 -22.79 0.78 -10.86
N GLU A 396 -22.44 2.03 -11.06
CA GLU A 396 -21.57 2.42 -12.14
C GLU A 396 -20.09 2.18 -11.84
N VAL A 397 -19.38 1.54 -12.78
CA VAL A 397 -17.94 1.32 -12.75
C VAL A 397 -17.32 1.77 -14.06
N LEU A 398 -16.27 2.59 -13.98
CA LEU A 398 -15.46 2.95 -15.13
C LEU A 398 -14.31 1.97 -15.24
N VAL A 399 -14.09 1.46 -16.45
CA VAL A 399 -13.08 0.46 -16.77
C VAL A 399 -12.14 1.03 -17.81
N ASP A 400 -10.84 0.83 -17.60
CA ASP A 400 -9.80 1.14 -18.57
C ASP A 400 -8.86 -0.06 -18.77
N VAL A 401 -8.76 -0.54 -20.00
CA VAL A 401 -8.03 -1.77 -20.37
C VAL A 401 -7.16 -1.51 -21.58
N ALA A 402 -5.91 -1.95 -21.52
CA ALA A 402 -4.96 -1.82 -22.63
C ALA A 402 -4.10 -3.07 -22.80
N ARG A 403 -3.70 -3.33 -24.05
CA ARG A 403 -2.77 -4.39 -24.43
C ARG A 403 -1.92 -3.95 -25.62
N GLY A 404 -0.76 -3.35 -25.35
CA GLY A 404 0.19 -2.94 -26.40
C GLY A 404 -0.41 -2.05 -27.49
N TYR A 405 0.23 -2.05 -28.66
CA TYR A 405 -0.16 -1.22 -29.81
C TYR A 405 -0.99 -1.96 -30.87
N GLU A 406 -1.07 -3.29 -30.80
CA GLU A 406 -1.83 -4.11 -31.74
C GLU A 406 -3.34 -4.21 -31.38
N TYR A 407 -3.75 -3.65 -30.25
CA TYR A 407 -5.14 -3.62 -29.79
C TYR A 407 -5.61 -2.19 -29.55
N GLU A 408 -6.89 -1.93 -29.80
CA GLU A 408 -7.55 -0.70 -29.40
C GLU A 408 -7.81 -0.72 -27.88
N PRO A 409 -7.30 0.25 -27.09
CA PRO A 409 -7.61 0.32 -25.68
C PRO A 409 -9.11 0.52 -25.45
N LEU A 410 -9.65 -0.14 -24.43
CA LEU A 410 -11.04 -0.04 -24.01
C LEU A 410 -11.13 0.86 -22.79
N ARG A 411 -11.75 2.03 -22.95
CA ARG A 411 -12.23 2.84 -21.82
C ARG A 411 -13.75 2.94 -21.91
N THR A 412 -14.44 2.40 -20.92
CA THR A 412 -15.91 2.29 -20.96
C THR A 412 -16.51 2.36 -19.57
N GLN A 413 -17.80 2.65 -19.53
CA GLN A 413 -18.65 2.49 -18.36
C GLN A 413 -19.31 1.11 -18.40
N VAL A 414 -19.39 0.44 -17.24
CA VAL A 414 -20.18 -0.77 -17.03
C VAL A 414 -21.08 -0.60 -15.82
N GLN A 415 -22.19 -1.33 -15.79
CA GLN A 415 -23.11 -1.37 -14.67
C GLN A 415 -22.96 -2.71 -13.94
N ILE A 416 -22.68 -2.68 -12.64
CA ILE A 416 -22.59 -3.86 -11.77
C ILE A 416 -23.87 -3.98 -10.96
N GLU A 417 -24.73 -4.93 -11.33
CA GLU A 417 -25.99 -5.19 -10.65
C GLU A 417 -25.76 -5.85 -9.26
N PRO A 418 -26.66 -5.67 -8.27
CA PRO A 418 -26.57 -6.40 -7.01
C PRO A 418 -26.50 -7.92 -7.22
N GLY A 419 -25.45 -8.56 -6.69
CA GLY A 419 -25.23 -10.01 -6.82
C GLY A 419 -24.58 -10.46 -8.13
N GLN A 420 -24.29 -9.57 -9.08
CA GLN A 420 -23.49 -9.90 -10.27
C GLN A 420 -22.08 -10.33 -9.86
N GLN A 421 -21.66 -11.49 -10.36
CA GLN A 421 -20.35 -12.09 -10.09
C GLN A 421 -19.47 -12.22 -11.33
N GLU A 422 -20.01 -11.99 -12.53
CA GLU A 422 -19.29 -12.20 -13.80
C GLU A 422 -19.28 -10.90 -14.61
N LEU A 423 -18.12 -10.57 -15.18
CA LEU A 423 -17.94 -9.46 -16.11
C LEU A 423 -17.06 -9.90 -17.27
N THR A 424 -17.51 -9.70 -18.51
CA THR A 424 -16.68 -9.96 -19.69
C THR A 424 -16.41 -8.66 -20.44
N LEU A 425 -15.14 -8.37 -20.68
CA LEU A 425 -14.67 -7.22 -21.44
C LEU A 425 -14.01 -7.69 -22.73
N ARG A 426 -14.08 -6.89 -23.79
CA ARG A 426 -13.64 -7.27 -25.13
C ARG A 426 -12.67 -6.24 -25.68
N LEU A 427 -11.47 -6.68 -26.06
CA LEU A 427 -10.51 -5.84 -26.78
C LEU A 427 -10.51 -6.19 -28.26
N LYS A 428 -10.57 -5.15 -29.09
CA LYS A 428 -10.53 -5.26 -30.53
C LYS A 428 -9.07 -5.20 -31.01
N ARG A 429 -8.63 -6.25 -31.69
CA ARG A 429 -7.33 -6.27 -32.37
C ARG A 429 -7.37 -5.37 -33.60
N LEU A 430 -6.36 -4.51 -33.73
CA LEU A 430 -6.17 -3.58 -34.86
C LEU A 430 -5.24 -4.16 -35.93
N ALA A 431 -4.19 -4.87 -35.50
CA ALA A 431 -3.21 -5.51 -36.36
C ALA A 431 -2.73 -6.85 -35.79
N ASP A 432 -2.11 -7.67 -36.64
CA ASP A 432 -1.46 -8.91 -36.24
C ASP A 432 -0.08 -8.95 -36.88
N MET A 433 0.85 -8.21 -36.30
CA MET A 433 2.15 -7.93 -36.91
C MET A 433 3.04 -9.17 -37.00
N ARG A 434 2.79 -10.16 -36.15
CA ARG A 434 3.43 -11.47 -36.24
C ARG A 434 3.09 -12.23 -37.51
N LYS A 435 1.89 -12.06 -38.09
CA LYS A 435 1.58 -12.66 -39.40
C LYS A 435 2.52 -12.17 -40.49
N ASP A 436 3.01 -10.94 -40.35
CA ASP A 436 3.98 -10.32 -41.25
C ASP A 436 5.44 -10.52 -40.81
N ARG A 437 5.65 -11.35 -39.77
CA ARG A 437 6.94 -11.67 -39.15
C ARG A 437 7.64 -10.49 -38.48
N TYR A 438 6.87 -9.50 -38.02
CA TYR A 438 7.34 -8.46 -37.12
C TYR A 438 7.08 -8.87 -35.67
N PHE A 439 8.05 -8.65 -34.80
CA PHE A 439 7.97 -9.02 -33.38
C PHE A 439 8.31 -7.81 -32.51
N SER A 440 7.44 -7.49 -31.55
CA SER A 440 7.71 -6.47 -30.55
C SER A 440 8.75 -6.95 -29.53
N GLY A 441 9.70 -6.08 -29.20
CA GLY A 441 10.74 -6.37 -28.23
C GLY A 441 11.02 -5.20 -27.31
N ASP A 442 11.33 -5.51 -26.05
CA ASP A 442 11.88 -4.59 -25.06
C ASP A 442 13.29 -5.05 -24.69
N THR A 443 14.30 -4.29 -25.10
CA THR A 443 15.70 -4.68 -24.94
C THR A 443 16.33 -4.17 -23.65
N HIS A 444 15.60 -3.40 -22.84
CA HIS A 444 16.17 -2.68 -21.70
C HIS A 444 15.23 -2.66 -20.50
N VAL A 445 15.20 -3.77 -19.75
CA VAL A 445 14.34 -3.94 -18.58
C VAL A 445 15.18 -4.23 -17.33
N HIS A 446 14.81 -3.63 -16.18
CA HIS A 446 15.50 -3.80 -14.90
C HIS A 446 14.54 -4.22 -13.78
N PHE A 447 15.11 -4.74 -12.69
CA PHE A 447 14.50 -4.99 -11.37
C PHE A 447 13.43 -6.08 -11.26
N ILE A 448 12.65 -6.33 -12.31
CA ILE A 448 11.61 -7.37 -12.29
C ILE A 448 12.23 -8.77 -12.36
N SER A 449 11.52 -9.77 -11.84
CA SER A 449 11.89 -11.18 -12.04
C SER A 449 11.58 -11.65 -13.46
N THR A 450 12.16 -12.77 -13.90
CA THR A 450 11.85 -13.37 -15.22
C THR A 450 10.37 -13.68 -15.37
N GLN A 451 9.70 -14.14 -14.30
CA GLN A 451 8.25 -14.41 -14.34
C GLN A 451 7.43 -13.13 -14.40
N GLY A 452 7.84 -12.08 -13.68
CA GLY A 452 7.23 -10.75 -13.79
C GLY A 452 7.38 -10.17 -15.20
N ALA A 453 8.54 -10.35 -15.82
CA ALA A 453 8.80 -9.94 -17.20
C ALA A 453 7.88 -10.66 -18.19
N HIS A 454 7.68 -11.97 -18.05
CA HIS A 454 6.72 -12.72 -18.88
C HIS A 454 5.29 -12.17 -18.73
N LEU A 455 4.86 -11.89 -17.50
CA LEU A 455 3.55 -11.32 -17.23
C LEU A 455 3.38 -9.95 -17.92
N GLU A 456 4.25 -8.99 -17.64
CA GLU A 456 4.14 -7.64 -18.20
C GLU A 456 4.25 -7.66 -19.73
N ALA A 457 5.19 -8.42 -20.28
CA ALA A 457 5.36 -8.53 -21.72
C ALA A 457 4.13 -9.10 -22.41
N SER A 458 3.59 -10.21 -21.90
CA SER A 458 2.38 -10.81 -22.46
C SER A 458 1.18 -9.85 -22.41
N ALA A 459 1.07 -9.05 -21.34
CA ALA A 459 0.01 -8.08 -21.14
C ALA A 459 0.18 -6.81 -21.99
N GLU A 460 1.41 -6.43 -22.33
CA GLU A 460 1.73 -5.33 -23.24
C GLU A 460 1.87 -5.77 -24.69
N GLY A 461 1.64 -7.05 -25.00
CA GLY A 461 1.84 -7.59 -26.35
C GLY A 461 3.28 -7.48 -26.83
N VAL A 462 4.25 -7.58 -25.92
CA VAL A 462 5.70 -7.67 -26.17
C VAL A 462 6.10 -9.14 -26.25
N HIS A 463 6.85 -9.52 -27.27
CA HIS A 463 7.21 -10.92 -27.53
C HIS A 463 8.62 -11.29 -27.06
N VAL A 464 9.54 -10.33 -27.01
CA VAL A 464 10.93 -10.55 -26.57
C VAL A 464 11.32 -9.50 -25.54
N VAL A 465 11.79 -9.93 -24.37
CA VAL A 465 12.29 -9.04 -23.31
C VAL A 465 13.72 -9.40 -22.95
N ASN A 466 14.58 -8.40 -22.81
CA ASN A 466 15.90 -8.58 -22.21
C ASN A 466 15.93 -7.93 -20.82
N LEU A 467 15.98 -8.79 -19.81
CA LEU A 467 16.09 -8.40 -18.40
C LEU A 467 17.57 -8.20 -18.08
N LEU A 468 17.99 -6.96 -17.83
CA LEU A 468 19.38 -6.59 -17.71
C LEU A 468 19.80 -6.65 -16.24
N GLN A 469 20.73 -7.54 -15.93
CA GLN A 469 21.44 -7.48 -14.66
C GLN A 469 22.37 -6.26 -14.68
N SER A 470 22.38 -5.49 -13.59
CA SER A 470 23.36 -4.42 -13.41
C SER A 470 23.67 -4.15 -11.94
N GLN A 471 24.60 -3.23 -11.72
CA GLN A 471 25.12 -2.84 -10.42
C GLN A 471 24.89 -1.34 -10.22
N TRP A 472 24.35 -0.91 -9.08
CA TRP A 472 24.31 0.49 -8.62
C TRP A 472 25.06 0.63 -7.30
N GLY A 473 26.36 0.93 -7.36
CA GLY A 473 27.22 0.91 -6.17
C GLY A 473 27.25 -0.50 -5.55
N HIS A 474 26.77 -0.63 -4.31
CA HIS A 474 26.69 -1.93 -3.62
C HIS A 474 25.40 -2.72 -3.90
N LEU A 475 24.48 -2.19 -4.70
CA LEU A 475 23.29 -2.91 -5.12
C LEU A 475 23.58 -3.70 -6.40
N PHE A 476 23.39 -5.02 -6.37
CA PHE A 476 23.42 -5.89 -7.55
C PHE A 476 22.01 -6.40 -7.80
N THR A 477 21.54 -6.33 -9.05
CA THR A 477 20.14 -6.62 -9.39
C THR A 477 20.02 -7.84 -10.29
N SER A 478 18.93 -8.58 -10.11
CA SER A 478 18.55 -9.74 -10.92
C SER A 478 19.62 -10.84 -11.00
N THR A 479 20.53 -10.94 -10.03
CA THR A 479 21.65 -11.91 -9.98
C THR A 479 21.18 -13.36 -10.19
N GLU A 480 20.03 -13.70 -9.63
CA GLU A 480 19.46 -15.05 -9.63
C GLU A 480 18.78 -15.40 -10.96
N GLU A 481 18.48 -14.41 -11.79
CA GLU A 481 17.70 -14.58 -13.03
C GLU A 481 18.56 -15.09 -14.20
N PHE A 482 19.89 -14.95 -14.13
CA PHE A 482 20.79 -15.32 -15.22
C PHE A 482 21.06 -16.82 -15.28
N THR A 483 20.58 -17.44 -16.35
CA THR A 483 20.81 -18.86 -16.66
C THR A 483 21.76 -19.07 -17.84
N GLY A 484 22.06 -18.01 -18.60
CA GLY A 484 22.79 -18.10 -19.88
C GLY A 484 21.94 -18.59 -21.05
N GLU A 485 20.63 -18.80 -20.85
CA GLU A 485 19.67 -19.29 -21.85
C GLU A 485 18.35 -18.49 -21.79
N PRO A 486 17.60 -18.37 -22.90
CA PRO A 486 16.31 -17.70 -22.89
C PRO A 486 15.26 -18.50 -22.11
N SER A 487 14.46 -17.81 -21.32
CA SER A 487 13.24 -18.33 -20.71
C SER A 487 12.07 -18.12 -21.66
N VAL A 488 11.33 -19.18 -21.97
CA VAL A 488 10.17 -19.13 -22.87
C VAL A 488 8.89 -19.34 -22.06
N SER A 489 7.87 -18.52 -22.30
CA SER A 489 6.56 -18.68 -21.67
C SER A 489 5.92 -20.01 -22.05
N ARG A 490 4.99 -20.50 -21.22
CA ARG A 490 4.36 -21.81 -21.43
C ARG A 490 3.62 -21.93 -22.77
N ASP A 491 3.02 -20.83 -23.23
CA ASP A 491 2.33 -20.74 -24.52
C ASP A 491 3.27 -20.49 -25.70
N GLY A 492 4.56 -20.22 -25.45
CA GLY A 492 5.56 -19.92 -26.47
C GLY A 492 5.45 -18.50 -27.05
N GLU A 493 4.60 -17.66 -26.48
CA GLU A 493 4.27 -16.34 -27.03
C GLU A 493 5.26 -15.24 -26.58
N THR A 494 5.95 -15.44 -25.45
CA THR A 494 6.91 -14.50 -24.88
C THR A 494 8.24 -15.17 -24.57
N ILE A 495 9.33 -14.49 -24.88
CA ILE A 495 10.71 -14.88 -24.57
C ILE A 495 11.31 -13.82 -23.67
N VAL A 496 11.82 -14.21 -22.50
CA VAL A 496 12.59 -13.34 -21.61
C VAL A 496 14.01 -13.86 -21.54
N TYR A 497 15.00 -13.02 -21.79
CA TYR A 497 16.40 -13.37 -21.66
C TYR A 497 17.08 -12.46 -20.64
N ALA A 498 17.41 -13.03 -19.47
CA ALA A 498 18.27 -12.37 -18.50
C ALA A 498 19.68 -12.20 -19.08
N THR A 499 20.09 -10.95 -19.27
CA THR A 499 21.39 -10.54 -19.83
C THR A 499 21.96 -9.41 -18.98
N GLN A 500 22.71 -8.45 -19.53
CA GLN A 500 23.45 -7.46 -18.73
C GLN A 500 23.37 -6.05 -19.32
N GLU A 501 23.29 -5.06 -18.44
CA GLU A 501 23.72 -3.70 -18.75
C GLU A 501 25.04 -3.45 -18.02
N ASN A 502 26.13 -3.34 -18.78
CA ASN A 502 27.44 -3.02 -18.24
C ASN A 502 27.69 -1.52 -18.34
N ARG A 503 28.11 -0.88 -17.23
CA ARG A 503 28.07 0.59 -17.11
C ARG A 503 29.36 1.19 -16.58
N GLN A 504 29.73 2.33 -17.14
CA GLN A 504 30.88 3.13 -16.73
C GLN A 504 30.45 4.61 -16.69
N HIS A 505 30.68 5.26 -15.55
CA HIS A 505 30.21 6.61 -15.23
C HIS A 505 30.44 7.70 -16.30
N LEU A 506 31.58 7.66 -17.01
CA LEU A 506 31.98 8.64 -18.02
C LEU A 506 32.02 8.06 -19.43
N LEU A 507 32.54 6.85 -19.57
CA LEU A 507 32.80 6.20 -20.84
C LEU A 507 31.52 5.71 -21.51
N GLY A 508 30.46 5.45 -20.75
CA GLY A 508 29.15 5.07 -21.28
C GLY A 508 28.67 3.72 -20.76
N HIS A 509 27.53 3.30 -21.28
CA HIS A 509 26.89 2.03 -20.94
C HIS A 509 26.82 1.12 -22.16
N LEU A 510 26.62 -0.17 -21.94
CA LEU A 510 26.38 -1.18 -22.97
C LEU A 510 25.32 -2.18 -22.51
N THR A 511 24.31 -2.38 -23.33
CA THR A 511 23.40 -3.51 -23.22
C THR A 511 23.99 -4.68 -24.01
N LEU A 512 24.21 -5.80 -23.32
CA LEU A 512 24.93 -6.98 -23.84
C LEU A 512 23.97 -8.16 -23.99
N LEU A 513 23.33 -8.27 -25.17
CA LEU A 513 22.31 -9.29 -25.40
C LEU A 513 22.90 -10.64 -25.83
N GLY A 514 22.22 -11.73 -25.50
CA GLY A 514 22.57 -13.07 -25.99
C GLY A 514 23.83 -13.69 -25.36
N VAL A 515 24.31 -13.12 -24.25
CA VAL A 515 25.47 -13.66 -23.53
C VAL A 515 25.10 -14.95 -22.78
N LYS A 516 26.00 -15.94 -22.83
CA LYS A 516 25.83 -17.27 -22.24
C LYS A 516 26.57 -17.42 -20.90
N LYS A 517 27.53 -16.53 -20.66
CA LYS A 517 28.29 -16.39 -19.42
C LYS A 517 28.35 -14.92 -19.06
N PRO A 518 28.23 -14.56 -17.76
CA PRO A 518 28.35 -13.17 -17.34
C PRO A 518 29.70 -12.58 -17.72
N ILE A 519 29.69 -11.35 -18.22
CA ILE A 519 30.88 -10.55 -18.53
C ILE A 519 31.16 -9.64 -17.34
N MET A 520 32.35 -9.81 -16.73
CA MET A 520 32.72 -9.18 -15.46
C MET A 520 33.88 -8.18 -15.64
N PRO A 521 33.93 -7.10 -14.83
CA PRO A 521 32.89 -6.68 -13.89
C PRO A 521 31.65 -6.14 -14.64
N TRP A 522 30.49 -6.08 -13.95
CA TRP A 522 29.26 -5.53 -14.53
C TRP A 522 29.40 -4.03 -14.75
N CYS A 523 29.78 -3.29 -13.71
CA CYS A 523 30.06 -1.87 -13.82
C CYS A 523 31.52 -1.58 -13.47
N SER A 524 32.03 -0.42 -13.90
CA SER A 524 33.40 -0.02 -13.64
C SER A 524 33.53 1.47 -13.45
N GLY A 525 34.16 1.90 -12.36
CA GLY A 525 34.51 3.29 -12.07
C GLY A 525 33.34 4.27 -11.90
N GLY A 526 33.45 5.11 -10.88
CA GLY A 526 32.53 6.23 -10.60
C GLY A 526 31.35 5.85 -9.69
N PRO A 527 30.83 6.83 -8.92
CA PRO A 527 29.68 6.63 -8.05
C PRO A 527 28.42 6.39 -8.88
N ASP A 528 27.43 5.71 -8.29
CA ASP A 528 26.13 5.31 -8.88
C ASP A 528 26.20 4.14 -9.88
N GLU A 529 27.22 4.01 -10.72
CA GLU A 529 27.43 2.80 -11.54
C GLU A 529 28.24 1.74 -10.79
N ALA A 530 29.38 2.11 -10.22
CA ALA A 530 30.25 1.22 -9.46
C ALA A 530 30.45 1.74 -8.03
N ASP A 531 31.40 1.17 -7.30
CA ASP A 531 31.69 1.59 -5.93
C ASP A 531 32.18 3.05 -5.85
N LEU A 532 31.85 3.73 -4.75
CA LEU A 532 32.38 5.07 -4.47
C LEU A 532 33.90 5.05 -4.45
N GLY A 533 34.53 5.80 -5.35
CA GLY A 533 35.99 5.82 -5.50
C GLY A 533 36.56 4.64 -6.30
N GLY A 534 35.70 3.86 -6.97
CA GLY A 534 36.11 2.76 -7.84
C GLY A 534 37.02 3.22 -8.98
N ASN A 535 38.00 2.39 -9.33
CA ASN A 535 38.92 2.59 -10.45
C ASN A 535 38.30 2.11 -11.78
N LEU A 536 38.95 2.47 -12.89
CA LEU A 536 38.60 1.95 -14.21
C LEU A 536 39.23 0.56 -14.40
N GLU A 537 38.43 -0.48 -14.21
CA GLU A 537 38.82 -1.90 -14.34
C GLU A 537 38.54 -2.48 -15.73
N ALA A 538 37.54 -1.94 -16.44
CA ALA A 538 37.16 -2.34 -17.79
C ALA A 538 36.73 -1.14 -18.64
N THR A 539 36.93 -1.24 -19.95
CA THR A 539 36.42 -0.31 -20.95
C THR A 539 35.21 -0.90 -21.66
N LEU A 540 34.37 -0.06 -22.26
CA LEU A 540 33.23 -0.55 -23.04
C LEU A 540 33.72 -1.39 -24.22
N SER A 541 34.85 -1.00 -24.83
CA SER A 541 35.45 -1.75 -25.94
C SER A 541 35.80 -3.20 -25.55
N ARG A 542 36.29 -3.43 -24.32
CA ARG A 542 36.56 -4.78 -23.81
C ARG A 542 35.28 -5.58 -23.61
N TRP A 543 34.27 -4.98 -22.98
CA TRP A 543 32.97 -5.62 -22.79
C TRP A 543 32.31 -5.99 -24.13
N ALA A 544 32.38 -5.10 -25.12
CA ALA A 544 31.90 -5.36 -26.47
C ALA A 544 32.61 -6.56 -27.11
N ASP A 545 33.96 -6.58 -27.08
CA ASP A 545 34.75 -7.68 -27.63
C ASP A 545 34.44 -9.02 -26.92
N ASP A 546 34.21 -9.01 -25.60
CA ASP A 546 33.84 -10.19 -24.83
C ASP A 546 32.40 -10.67 -25.11
N CYS A 547 31.48 -9.75 -25.40
CA CYS A 547 30.12 -10.07 -25.85
C CYS A 547 30.14 -10.74 -27.23
N HIS A 548 30.87 -10.17 -28.19
CA HIS A 548 31.01 -10.74 -29.53
C HIS A 548 31.67 -12.12 -29.53
N LYS A 549 32.64 -12.39 -28.63
CA LYS A 549 33.21 -13.73 -28.45
C LYS A 549 32.17 -14.80 -28.07
N GLN A 550 31.06 -14.40 -27.44
CA GLN A 550 29.95 -15.30 -27.11
C GLN A 550 28.90 -15.42 -28.23
N GLY A 551 29.04 -14.60 -29.28
CA GLY A 551 28.04 -14.42 -30.33
C GLY A 551 26.89 -13.49 -29.93
N GLY A 552 27.09 -12.66 -28.89
CA GLY A 552 26.10 -11.70 -28.41
C GLY A 552 26.01 -10.44 -29.27
N THR A 553 25.06 -9.57 -28.93
CA THR A 553 24.82 -8.28 -29.59
C THR A 553 25.12 -7.15 -28.61
N VAL A 554 25.84 -6.14 -29.08
CA VAL A 554 26.28 -4.99 -28.29
C VAL A 554 25.46 -3.76 -28.70
N ILE A 555 24.70 -3.23 -27.76
CA ILE A 555 23.87 -2.04 -27.96
C ILE A 555 24.41 -0.93 -27.06
N ILE A 556 24.50 0.29 -27.57
CA ILE A 556 24.74 1.49 -26.74
C ILE A 556 23.36 1.98 -26.25
N PRO A 557 23.00 1.80 -24.96
CA PRO A 557 21.72 2.26 -24.43
C PRO A 557 21.69 3.78 -24.30
N HIS A 558 20.48 4.36 -24.28
CA HIS A 558 20.18 5.78 -24.06
C HIS A 558 21.23 6.78 -24.65
N ILE A 559 21.57 6.64 -25.93
CA ILE A 559 22.52 7.52 -26.64
C ILE A 559 22.01 8.98 -26.55
N PRO A 560 22.90 9.99 -26.37
CA PRO A 560 24.36 9.95 -26.39
C PRO A 560 25.01 9.84 -25.01
N THR A 561 24.25 9.74 -23.92
CA THR A 561 24.80 9.92 -22.58
C THR A 561 24.91 8.58 -21.85
N PRO A 562 26.04 8.27 -21.18
CA PRO A 562 27.30 9.03 -21.15
C PRO A 562 28.09 8.98 -22.48
N ASN A 563 28.66 10.12 -22.90
CA ASN A 563 29.24 10.30 -24.24
C ASN A 563 30.77 10.19 -24.27
N GLY A 564 31.36 9.16 -23.65
CA GLY A 564 32.81 8.95 -23.65
C GLY A 564 33.32 8.07 -24.80
N GLU A 565 33.03 6.77 -24.75
CA GLU A 565 33.41 5.78 -25.78
C GLU A 565 32.39 5.53 -26.92
N PRO A 566 31.11 5.99 -26.93
CA PRO A 566 30.17 5.68 -28.01
C PRO A 566 30.71 5.93 -29.43
N ALA A 567 31.40 7.05 -29.65
CA ALA A 567 31.98 7.36 -30.96
C ALA A 567 33.02 6.32 -31.41
N ALA A 568 33.87 5.85 -30.50
CA ALA A 568 34.89 4.84 -30.79
C ALA A 568 34.25 3.46 -31.04
N LEU A 569 33.23 3.10 -30.27
CA LEU A 569 32.51 1.83 -30.42
C LEU A 569 31.80 1.75 -31.78
N ILE A 570 31.10 2.82 -32.17
CA ILE A 570 30.46 2.92 -33.48
C ILE A 570 31.51 2.92 -34.60
N ALA A 571 32.57 3.73 -34.47
CA ALA A 571 33.59 3.85 -35.51
C ALA A 571 34.40 2.57 -35.75
N THR A 572 34.57 1.75 -34.71
CA THR A 572 35.29 0.48 -34.80
C THR A 572 34.40 -0.73 -35.09
N GLY A 573 33.09 -0.51 -35.25
CA GLY A 573 32.12 -1.59 -35.49
C GLY A 573 31.90 -2.51 -34.28
N ARG A 574 32.19 -2.03 -33.07
CA ARG A 574 31.95 -2.76 -31.81
C ARG A 574 30.52 -2.62 -31.31
N ALA A 575 29.84 -1.54 -31.69
CA ALA A 575 28.41 -1.39 -31.45
C ALA A 575 27.62 -1.93 -32.64
N ASP A 576 26.70 -2.84 -32.37
CA ASP A 576 25.78 -3.44 -33.33
C ASP A 576 24.47 -2.67 -33.40
N ALA A 577 24.17 -1.80 -32.44
CA ALA A 577 22.97 -0.97 -32.42
C ALA A 577 23.12 0.19 -31.43
N VAL A 578 22.22 1.17 -31.54
CA VAL A 578 22.09 2.27 -30.58
C VAL A 578 20.64 2.40 -30.15
N GLU A 579 20.45 2.71 -28.87
CA GLU A 579 19.14 2.91 -28.28
C GLU A 579 18.83 4.40 -28.16
N PHE A 580 17.63 4.78 -28.56
CA PHE A 580 17.12 6.14 -28.52
C PHE A 580 15.98 6.22 -27.50
N LEU A 581 16.31 6.71 -26.29
CA LEU A 581 15.38 6.71 -25.16
C LEU A 581 14.50 7.97 -25.07
N ILE A 582 15.07 9.17 -25.32
CA ILE A 582 14.38 10.45 -25.10
C ILE A 582 14.43 11.32 -26.36
N HIS A 583 13.28 11.89 -26.71
CA HIS A 583 13.10 12.71 -27.91
C HIS A 583 13.43 14.20 -27.66
N SER A 584 14.63 14.50 -27.16
CA SER A 584 15.08 15.89 -26.98
C SER A 584 15.89 16.39 -28.18
N GLU A 585 15.95 17.72 -28.36
CA GLU A 585 16.70 18.34 -29.46
C GLU A 585 18.19 17.95 -29.43
N TYR A 586 18.79 17.89 -28.24
CA TYR A 586 20.20 17.49 -28.08
C TYR A 586 20.43 16.05 -28.54
N ILE A 587 19.58 15.11 -28.12
CA ILE A 587 19.71 13.70 -28.49
C ILE A 587 19.54 13.51 -30.00
N HIS A 588 18.57 14.19 -30.62
CA HIS A 588 18.42 14.17 -32.08
C HIS A 588 19.67 14.70 -32.78
N LYS A 589 20.24 15.82 -32.31
CA LYS A 589 21.47 16.39 -32.88
C LYS A 589 22.65 15.42 -32.79
N GLU A 590 22.83 14.76 -31.65
CA GLU A 590 23.90 13.76 -31.49
C GLU A 590 23.67 12.53 -32.35
N TYR A 591 22.43 12.01 -32.41
CA TYR A 591 22.08 10.92 -33.32
C TYR A 591 22.41 11.28 -34.78
N TYR A 592 21.99 12.45 -35.27
CA TYR A 592 22.36 12.90 -36.61
C TYR A 592 23.85 13.15 -36.78
N ARG A 593 24.60 13.51 -35.73
CA ARG A 593 26.07 13.59 -35.79
C ARG A 593 26.68 12.23 -36.06
N TYR A 594 26.24 11.17 -35.37
CA TYR A 594 26.71 9.82 -35.64
C TYR A 594 26.30 9.34 -37.04
N LEU A 595 25.07 9.61 -37.48
CA LEU A 595 24.61 9.29 -38.84
C LEU A 595 25.46 9.97 -39.93
N ASN A 596 25.77 11.26 -39.76
CA ASN A 596 26.42 12.08 -40.78
C ASN A 596 27.91 11.76 -40.97
N LEU A 597 28.57 11.11 -40.01
CA LEU A 597 29.99 10.76 -40.10
C LEU A 597 30.29 9.61 -41.08
N ARG A 598 29.31 9.13 -41.87
CA ARG A 598 29.42 7.92 -42.73
C ARG A 598 29.93 6.69 -41.97
N LEU A 599 29.79 6.69 -40.65
CA LEU A 599 29.81 5.50 -39.84
C LEU A 599 28.50 4.80 -40.17
N SER A 600 28.58 3.65 -40.83
CA SER A 600 27.45 3.00 -41.50
C SER A 600 26.28 2.67 -40.56
N THR A 601 25.36 3.60 -40.32
CA THR A 601 23.94 3.26 -40.28
C THR A 601 23.51 2.98 -41.72
N SER A 602 24.05 1.91 -42.30
CA SER A 602 23.71 1.50 -43.65
C SER A 602 22.28 1.03 -43.65
N ALA A 603 21.37 1.89 -44.11
CA ALA A 603 20.05 1.54 -44.61
C ALA A 603 20.17 0.64 -45.87
N GLY A 604 20.76 -0.54 -45.68
CA GLY A 604 21.17 -1.45 -46.73
C GLY A 604 21.50 -2.83 -46.17
N TRP A 605 20.50 -3.50 -45.60
CA TRP A 605 20.21 -4.95 -45.65
C TRP A 605 21.36 -5.99 -45.55
N ARG A 606 22.58 -5.64 -45.12
CA ARG A 606 23.70 -6.60 -44.94
C ARG A 606 24.65 -6.35 -43.78
N ASN A 607 24.57 -5.24 -43.04
CA ASN A 607 25.23 -5.07 -41.74
C ASN A 607 24.21 -4.51 -40.76
N ARG A 608 23.93 -5.24 -39.67
CA ARG A 608 22.92 -4.90 -38.65
C ARG A 608 23.46 -3.74 -37.80
N GLN A 609 22.95 -2.53 -38.05
CA GLN A 609 22.95 -1.42 -37.09
C GLN A 609 21.52 -0.92 -37.00
N ASP A 610 20.78 -1.46 -36.03
CA ASP A 610 19.38 -1.15 -35.80
C ASP A 610 19.27 -0.02 -34.75
N VAL A 611 18.32 0.90 -34.94
CA VAL A 611 17.95 1.86 -33.89
C VAL A 611 16.84 1.24 -33.07
N LEU A 612 17.08 1.10 -31.78
CA LEU A 612 16.15 0.53 -30.82
C LEU A 612 15.54 1.66 -29.98
N TRP A 613 14.24 1.60 -29.73
CA TRP A 613 13.46 2.53 -28.90
C TRP A 613 13.08 1.82 -27.60
N SER A 614 13.57 2.29 -26.45
CA SER A 614 13.36 1.64 -25.13
C SER A 614 12.55 2.55 -24.21
N SER A 615 12.15 1.99 -23.06
CA SER A 615 11.85 2.76 -21.86
C SER A 615 12.69 2.26 -20.68
N ASP A 616 13.66 3.06 -20.21
CA ASP A 616 14.46 2.77 -19.03
C ASP A 616 13.75 3.29 -17.76
N ARG A 617 13.62 2.42 -16.75
CA ARG A 617 13.02 2.74 -15.43
C ARG A 617 14.06 3.01 -14.35
N SER A 618 15.35 2.95 -14.67
CA SER A 618 16.44 2.87 -13.69
C SER A 618 17.09 4.20 -13.30
N VAL A 619 16.80 5.29 -14.03
CA VAL A 619 17.37 6.61 -13.75
C VAL A 619 16.39 7.47 -12.91
N PRO A 620 16.74 7.86 -11.67
CA PRO A 620 15.83 8.55 -10.73
C PRO A 620 15.20 9.84 -11.28
N ASP A 621 15.95 10.63 -12.07
CA ASP A 621 15.47 11.91 -12.63
C ASP A 621 14.69 11.75 -13.97
N LEU A 622 14.80 10.60 -14.65
CA LEU A 622 14.11 10.32 -15.92
C LEU A 622 12.77 9.61 -15.74
N CYS A 623 12.48 9.09 -14.54
CA CYS A 623 11.16 8.55 -14.17
C CYS A 623 9.99 9.54 -14.32
N SER A 624 10.29 10.84 -14.49
CA SER A 624 9.28 11.87 -14.76
C SER A 624 8.88 11.99 -16.25
N TYR A 625 9.55 11.29 -17.18
CA TYR A 625 9.40 11.50 -18.63
C TYR A 625 9.17 10.23 -19.50
N SER A 626 9.00 9.03 -18.94
CA SER A 626 8.89 7.82 -19.77
C SER A 626 7.48 7.58 -20.35
N GLY A 627 7.23 8.18 -21.51
CA GLY A 627 6.32 7.58 -22.49
C GLY A 627 6.93 6.29 -23.02
N ARG A 628 6.20 5.18 -22.94
CA ARG A 628 6.66 3.88 -23.44
C ARG A 628 6.81 3.93 -24.97
N SER A 629 8.03 3.79 -25.48
CA SER A 629 8.25 3.50 -26.90
C SER A 629 8.50 2.00 -27.05
N GLY A 630 7.70 1.34 -27.89
CA GLY A 630 7.90 -0.06 -28.24
C GLY A 630 8.56 -0.15 -29.61
N ILE A 631 9.51 -1.07 -29.79
CA ILE A 631 10.12 -1.37 -31.09
C ILE A 631 9.29 -2.43 -31.81
N PHE A 632 9.12 -2.24 -33.12
CA PHE A 632 8.85 -3.32 -34.06
C PHE A 632 10.17 -3.75 -34.68
N LEU A 633 10.60 -4.99 -34.42
CA LEU A 633 11.67 -5.67 -35.15
C LEU A 633 11.10 -6.41 -36.35
#